data_AF-A0A0V1PQK9-F1
#
_entry.id   AF-A0A0V1PQK9-F1
#
_cell.length_a   1.000
_cell.length_b   1.000
_cell.length_c   1.000
_cell.angle_alpha   90.00
_cell.angle_beta   90.00
_cell.angle_gamma   90.00
#
_symmetry.space_group_name_H-M   'P 1'
#
loop_
_entity.id
_entity.type
_entity.pdbx_description
1 polymer ?
#
loop_
_entity_poly.entity_id
_entity_poly.type
_entity_poly.pdbx_seq_one_letter_code
_entity_poly.pdbx_strand_id
1 'polypeptide(L)'
;MSNFKEATTDPDKEVSSDNNMSEESTLGDNESLTSSNILRVSHDLSKLFNANEYYEILTLIPSLNKYLNLPTSARIIISLTLFKLGRVGPALRELSITIEISTNQSEKEKLIKYLVQIFKKLGLLEFAVYSFEELIDMAKLDLLISSENEAKVPRIQERVNRYESELNKYLDCFGKGGMEIIKTKFTPIHEQAEAYIKFDGRLNDFSLGRCCIVTKKLVDEAVEGLNLWKSNSKNFHTSDPLHKIFTALKYLGPLYVFEELKNKEDMINEFINFEIDRHPEIDYSIDPKTLAKQLHRWNYKSSSRTLMSLCGLIIKHQVVLGFLKYLNEQYKEATNIFKWILNFFAALNKKFKFFTNKNEYLSSVTKRVISILFCQCYNIGELDCSEQELGCILSTLVAIDDINITTEYLSGRLSAYFISCGFIYERLSVITGTNVMVENDQQIVITTCYRYDKSYLGELIRKYLIAATLKAHDDPSFIILYDRFIWGMLLYGGIHLKTFWFFVQLRNYFIIEYDYGPLNLSKEQKYKTFADDNLMQTYINGWEVVYKIHALWDSLHEEEKENVWDINNGNTFLIPQIFDNVDKLVLVDLFYDENSSYNGKRFVFISDYQIKHKLKGHIKLPGNIIQEHLEFSKELIYLWSDSFIRYHGKMPDFILKLVEDFE
;
A
#
# COMPACT_ATOMS: atom_id res chain seq x y z
N MET A 1 18.82 53.74 11.41
CA MET A 1 19.68 54.83 11.93
C MET A 1 21.01 54.23 12.35
N SER A 2 22.11 54.70 11.75
CA SER A 2 23.55 54.62 12.13
C SER A 2 24.12 53.23 12.50
N ASN A 3 24.94 52.52 11.70
CA ASN A 3 26.26 52.78 11.08
C ASN A 3 27.42 53.18 12.02
N PHE A 4 28.59 52.56 11.73
CA PHE A 4 29.99 52.75 12.18
C PHE A 4 30.46 51.85 13.34
N LYS A 5 31.57 51.08 13.26
CA LYS A 5 32.88 51.37 12.63
C LYS A 5 33.70 50.09 12.33
N GLU A 6 34.36 50.07 11.17
CA GLU A 6 35.57 49.30 10.86
C GLU A 6 36.83 49.97 11.46
N ALA A 7 37.92 49.20 11.67
CA ALA A 7 39.26 49.46 11.08
C ALA A 7 40.36 48.48 11.58
N THR A 8 40.93 47.71 10.62
CA THR A 8 42.38 47.45 10.31
C THR A 8 43.31 46.83 11.37
N THR A 9 43.73 45.55 11.23
CA THR A 9 44.95 44.96 10.57
C THR A 9 46.28 45.20 11.30
N ASP A 10 46.97 44.12 11.70
CA ASP A 10 48.27 43.66 11.13
C ASP A 10 48.76 42.32 11.79
N PRO A 11 49.83 41.64 11.31
CA PRO A 11 49.79 40.23 10.92
C PRO A 11 50.78 39.34 11.72
N ASP A 12 50.95 38.10 11.24
CA ASP A 12 51.99 37.13 11.60
C ASP A 12 51.87 36.39 12.93
N LYS A 13 51.36 35.16 12.84
CA LYS A 13 51.99 33.95 13.42
C LYS A 13 51.34 32.68 12.86
N GLU A 14 52.03 32.07 11.91
CA GLU A 14 51.89 30.65 11.56
C GLU A 14 52.08 29.79 12.82
N VAL A 15 51.20 28.80 13.06
CA VAL A 15 51.57 27.45 13.53
C VAL A 15 50.39 26.47 13.25
N SER A 16 50.73 25.42 12.50
CA SER A 16 50.14 24.07 12.40
C SER A 16 48.68 23.88 12.00
N SER A 17 48.54 23.42 10.76
CA SER A 17 47.54 22.51 10.21
C SER A 17 47.22 21.31 11.13
N ASP A 18 45.94 21.07 11.38
CA ASP A 18 45.34 19.73 11.54
C ASP A 18 43.81 19.87 11.36
N ASN A 19 43.37 19.93 10.10
CA ASN A 19 41.99 19.71 9.70
C ASN A 19 41.83 18.23 9.33
N ASN A 20 41.38 17.40 10.28
CA ASN A 20 40.81 16.09 9.97
C ASN A 20 39.29 16.21 9.95
N MET A 21 38.78 16.82 8.87
CA MET A 21 37.45 16.51 8.35
C MET A 21 37.62 15.26 7.49
N SER A 22 37.28 14.09 8.01
CA SER A 22 37.33 12.85 7.24
C SER A 22 36.23 12.86 6.19
N GLU A 23 36.66 13.22 4.99
CA GLU A 23 36.16 12.89 3.65
C GLU A 23 34.95 11.94 3.62
N GLU A 24 33.81 12.50 3.19
CA GLU A 24 32.79 11.79 2.44
C GLU A 24 33.47 11.10 1.25
N SER A 25 33.52 9.77 1.27
CA SER A 25 33.92 8.99 0.10
C SER A 25 32.81 9.09 -0.96
N THR A 26 32.92 10.11 -1.79
CA THR A 26 32.33 10.18 -3.13
C THR A 26 32.95 9.07 -3.97
N LEU A 27 32.38 7.87 -3.88
CA LEU A 27 32.65 6.81 -4.85
C LEU A 27 31.97 7.19 -6.16
N GLY A 28 32.81 7.62 -7.10
CA GLY A 28 32.42 8.11 -8.41
C GLY A 28 31.68 7.10 -9.26
N ASP A 29 30.89 7.67 -10.17
CA ASP A 29 30.15 7.01 -11.23
C ASP A 29 31.06 6.16 -12.14
N ASN A 30 30.53 5.01 -12.57
CA ASN A 30 31.04 4.15 -13.65
C ASN A 30 32.23 3.22 -13.37
N GLU A 31 32.19 2.39 -12.31
CA GLU A 31 32.95 1.13 -12.31
C GLU A 31 32.20 0.04 -13.10
N SER A 32 32.53 -0.11 -14.38
CA SER A 32 32.17 -1.32 -15.14
C SER A 32 32.82 -2.54 -14.48
N LEU A 33 32.01 -3.57 -14.16
CA LEU A 33 32.46 -4.81 -13.52
C LEU A 33 33.72 -5.40 -14.18
N THR A 34 34.81 -5.51 -13.42
CA THR A 34 35.87 -6.47 -13.75
C THR A 34 35.37 -7.89 -13.46
N SER A 35 35.80 -8.88 -14.24
CA SER A 35 35.44 -10.30 -14.06
C SER A 35 35.74 -10.83 -12.64
N SER A 36 36.69 -10.21 -11.94
CA SER A 36 37.06 -10.55 -10.57
C SER A 36 36.01 -10.15 -9.53
N ASN A 37 35.35 -8.99 -9.70
CA ASN A 37 34.31 -8.50 -8.78
C ASN A 37 33.02 -9.33 -8.93
N ILE A 38 32.71 -9.75 -10.16
CA ILE A 38 31.57 -10.63 -10.47
C ILE A 38 31.67 -11.97 -9.73
N LEU A 39 32.83 -12.63 -9.81
CA LEU A 39 33.07 -13.92 -9.18
C LEU A 39 33.02 -13.84 -7.65
N ARG A 40 33.52 -12.73 -7.10
CA ARG A 40 33.48 -12.47 -5.65
C ARG A 40 32.03 -12.35 -5.15
N VAL A 41 31.18 -11.60 -5.84
CA VAL A 41 29.75 -11.45 -5.49
C VAL A 41 29.04 -12.81 -5.46
N SER A 42 29.22 -13.65 -6.48
CA SER A 42 28.63 -15.00 -6.51
C SER A 42 29.14 -15.89 -5.38
N HIS A 43 30.43 -15.81 -5.06
CA HIS A 43 31.03 -16.58 -3.97
C HIS A 43 30.49 -16.15 -2.59
N ASP A 44 30.42 -14.84 -2.36
CA ASP A 44 29.93 -14.27 -1.09
C ASP A 44 28.45 -14.62 -0.89
N LEU A 45 27.62 -14.48 -1.92
CA LEU A 45 26.21 -14.91 -1.89
C LEU A 45 26.07 -16.41 -1.60
N SER A 46 26.92 -17.25 -2.19
CA SER A 46 26.89 -18.70 -1.95
C SER A 46 27.24 -19.05 -0.51
N LYS A 47 28.25 -18.37 0.06
CA LYS A 47 28.64 -18.53 1.46
C LYS A 47 27.49 -18.18 2.41
N LEU A 48 26.87 -17.02 2.22
CA LEU A 48 25.72 -16.58 3.03
C LEU A 48 24.54 -17.53 2.90
N PHE A 49 24.25 -18.01 1.68
CA PHE A 49 23.14 -18.94 1.45
C PHE A 49 23.36 -20.26 2.19
N ASN A 50 24.58 -20.79 2.16
CA ASN A 50 24.94 -22.02 2.88
C ASN A 50 24.93 -21.83 4.40
N ALA A 51 25.17 -20.62 4.89
CA ALA A 51 25.03 -20.25 6.30
C ALA A 51 23.57 -20.03 6.74
N ASN A 52 22.61 -20.05 5.82
CA ASN A 52 21.20 -19.69 6.02
C ASN A 52 20.99 -18.22 6.43
N GLU A 53 21.90 -17.33 6.04
CA GLU A 53 21.85 -15.89 6.32
C GLU A 53 21.04 -15.16 5.23
N TYR A 54 19.79 -15.58 5.06
CA TYR A 54 18.93 -15.12 3.95
C TYR A 54 18.60 -13.62 4.00
N TYR A 55 18.48 -13.06 5.20
CA TYR A 55 18.23 -11.62 5.38
C TYR A 55 19.47 -10.79 5.03
N GLU A 56 20.68 -11.29 5.28
CA GLU A 56 21.90 -10.62 4.85
C GLU A 56 21.96 -10.54 3.31
N ILE A 57 21.65 -11.64 2.62
CA ILE A 57 21.50 -11.62 1.15
C ILE A 57 20.49 -10.55 0.71
N LEU A 58 19.33 -10.45 1.38
CA LEU A 58 18.31 -9.45 1.08
C LEU A 58 18.82 -8.01 1.24
N THR A 59 19.64 -7.73 2.26
CA THR A 59 20.25 -6.39 2.45
C THR A 59 21.23 -6.01 1.34
N LEU A 60 21.83 -7.00 0.67
CA LEU A 60 22.76 -6.76 -0.42
C LEU A 60 22.05 -6.44 -1.75
N ILE A 61 20.80 -6.91 -1.96
CA ILE A 61 20.10 -6.78 -3.25
C ILE A 61 20.02 -5.34 -3.78
N PRO A 62 19.67 -4.30 -2.98
CA PRO A 62 19.64 -2.93 -3.49
C PRO A 62 20.99 -2.45 -4.05
N SER A 63 22.09 -2.90 -3.45
CA SER A 63 23.45 -2.61 -3.96
C SER A 63 23.77 -3.41 -5.22
N LEU A 64 23.20 -4.61 -5.36
CA LEU A 64 23.39 -5.47 -6.52
C LEU A 64 22.65 -4.97 -7.77
N ASN A 65 21.55 -4.22 -7.59
CA ASN A 65 20.80 -3.61 -8.70
C ASN A 65 21.61 -2.58 -9.50
N LYS A 66 22.73 -2.07 -8.95
CA LYS A 66 23.68 -1.23 -9.69
C LYS A 66 24.41 -2.00 -10.79
N TYR A 67 24.38 -3.33 -10.75
CA TYR A 67 25.03 -4.21 -11.72
C TYR A 67 24.02 -4.70 -12.75
N LEU A 68 24.12 -4.18 -13.98
CA LEU A 68 23.24 -4.54 -15.10
C LEU A 68 23.26 -6.05 -15.42
N ASN A 69 24.39 -6.74 -15.19
CA ASN A 69 24.61 -8.14 -15.58
C ASN A 69 25.05 -9.01 -14.39
N LEU A 70 24.12 -9.32 -13.48
CA LEU A 70 24.36 -10.33 -12.45
C LEU A 70 24.51 -11.74 -13.08
N PRO A 71 25.51 -12.54 -12.64
CA PRO A 71 25.68 -13.92 -13.08
C PRO A 71 24.46 -14.79 -12.83
N THR A 72 24.27 -15.80 -13.68
CA THR A 72 23.25 -16.85 -13.52
C THR A 72 23.28 -17.45 -12.11
N SER A 73 24.47 -17.78 -11.60
CA SER A 73 24.65 -18.35 -10.26
C SER A 73 24.17 -17.41 -9.14
N ALA A 74 24.44 -16.10 -9.25
CA ALA A 74 24.00 -15.10 -8.28
C ALA A 74 22.47 -14.95 -8.31
N ARG A 75 21.87 -14.88 -9.50
CA ARG A 75 20.41 -14.77 -9.66
C ARG A 75 19.67 -16.01 -9.14
N ILE A 76 20.24 -17.20 -9.35
CA ILE A 76 19.71 -18.45 -8.75
C ILE A 76 19.74 -18.33 -7.22
N ILE A 77 20.85 -17.90 -6.62
CA ILE A 77 20.95 -17.75 -5.16
C ILE A 77 19.92 -16.73 -4.64
N ILE A 78 19.72 -15.61 -5.34
CA ILE A 78 18.69 -14.61 -5.00
C ILE A 78 17.30 -15.25 -5.07
N SER A 79 16.97 -15.94 -6.17
CA SER A 79 15.68 -16.63 -6.32
C SER A 79 15.44 -17.65 -5.20
N LEU A 80 16.43 -18.49 -4.89
CA LEU A 80 16.34 -19.46 -3.80
C LEU A 80 16.16 -18.79 -2.44
N THR A 81 16.86 -17.68 -2.20
CA THR A 81 16.72 -16.88 -0.98
C THR A 81 15.29 -16.33 -0.86
N LEU A 82 14.73 -15.79 -1.93
CA LEU A 82 13.35 -15.30 -1.96
C LEU A 82 12.34 -16.43 -1.68
N PHE A 83 12.53 -17.64 -2.22
CA PHE A 83 11.71 -18.80 -1.84
C PHE A 83 11.81 -19.13 -0.35
N LYS A 84 13.01 -19.09 0.24
CA LYS A 84 13.22 -19.34 1.66
C LYS A 84 12.54 -18.30 2.55
N LEU A 85 12.43 -17.06 2.08
CA LEU A 85 11.72 -15.96 2.73
C LEU A 85 10.20 -15.94 2.41
N GLY A 86 9.67 -16.96 1.71
CA GLY A 86 8.25 -17.05 1.37
C GLY A 86 7.80 -16.09 0.26
N ARG A 87 8.72 -15.53 -0.52
CA ARG A 87 8.46 -14.55 -1.59
C ARG A 87 8.40 -15.24 -2.95
N VAL A 88 7.33 -15.99 -3.16
CA VAL A 88 7.18 -16.89 -4.32
C VAL A 88 7.19 -16.13 -5.66
N GLY A 89 6.41 -15.05 -5.78
CA GLY A 89 6.29 -14.26 -7.02
C GLY A 89 7.64 -13.75 -7.54
N PRO A 90 8.41 -12.98 -6.76
CA PRO A 90 9.69 -12.48 -7.23
C PRO A 90 10.77 -13.56 -7.33
N ALA A 91 10.70 -14.62 -6.52
CA ALA A 91 11.58 -15.77 -6.69
C ALA A 91 11.38 -16.41 -8.08
N LEU A 92 10.13 -16.59 -8.51
CA LEU A 92 9.80 -17.07 -9.85
C LEU A 92 10.25 -16.08 -10.92
N ARG A 93 10.03 -14.77 -10.73
CA ARG A 93 10.49 -13.74 -11.68
C ARG A 93 12.00 -13.80 -11.91
N GLU A 94 12.79 -13.85 -10.85
CA GLU A 94 14.25 -13.97 -10.98
C GLU A 94 14.66 -15.26 -11.66
N LEU A 95 13.99 -16.38 -11.35
CA LEU A 95 14.28 -17.66 -11.99
C LEU A 95 13.93 -17.64 -13.49
N SER A 96 12.78 -17.07 -13.86
CA SER A 96 12.36 -16.89 -15.26
C SER A 96 13.34 -16.01 -16.03
N ILE A 97 13.74 -14.86 -15.48
CA ILE A 97 14.76 -14.00 -16.09
C ILE A 97 16.07 -14.77 -16.27
N THR A 98 16.46 -15.57 -15.28
CA THR A 98 17.68 -16.38 -15.33
C THR A 98 17.63 -17.45 -16.44
N ILE A 99 16.47 -18.08 -16.63
CA ILE A 99 16.22 -19.05 -17.69
C ILE A 99 16.32 -18.38 -19.08
N GLU A 100 15.74 -17.19 -19.23
CA GLU A 100 15.75 -16.44 -20.50
C GLU A 100 17.14 -15.96 -20.90
N ILE A 101 17.95 -15.46 -19.95
CA ILE A 101 19.30 -14.96 -20.24
C ILE A 101 20.34 -16.09 -20.38
N SER A 102 20.01 -17.33 -19.97
CA SER A 102 20.94 -18.46 -20.00
C SER A 102 21.21 -18.92 -21.43
N THR A 103 22.45 -18.72 -21.91
CA THR A 103 22.86 -19.17 -23.24
C THR A 103 23.17 -20.67 -23.33
N ASN A 104 23.39 -21.34 -22.20
CA ASN A 104 23.68 -22.77 -22.15
C ASN A 104 22.40 -23.60 -22.08
N GLN A 105 22.11 -24.34 -23.14
CA GLN A 105 20.93 -25.20 -23.26
C GLN A 105 20.82 -26.24 -22.13
N SER A 106 21.94 -26.83 -21.69
CA SER A 106 21.93 -27.81 -20.60
C SER A 106 21.61 -27.17 -19.25
N GLU A 107 22.03 -25.93 -19.04
CA GLU A 107 21.72 -25.16 -17.84
C GLU A 107 20.25 -24.72 -17.84
N LYS A 108 19.76 -24.22 -18.97
CA LYS A 108 18.34 -23.88 -19.18
C LYS A 108 17.43 -25.07 -18.87
N GLU A 109 17.76 -26.25 -19.40
CA GLU A 109 17.03 -27.50 -19.13
C GLU A 109 17.00 -27.86 -17.63
N LYS A 110 18.12 -27.67 -16.90
CA LYS A 110 18.18 -27.92 -15.46
C LYS A 110 17.31 -26.94 -14.67
N LEU A 111 17.31 -25.67 -15.06
CA LEU A 111 16.52 -24.63 -14.40
C LEU A 111 15.02 -24.83 -14.61
N ILE A 112 14.59 -25.20 -15.83
CA ILE A 112 13.18 -25.51 -16.10
C ILE A 112 12.74 -26.76 -15.32
N LYS A 113 13.59 -27.80 -15.21
CA LYS A 113 13.30 -28.95 -14.32
C LYS A 113 13.13 -28.53 -12.86
N TYR A 114 13.91 -27.56 -12.39
CA TYR A 114 13.78 -27.02 -11.04
C TYR A 114 12.46 -26.25 -10.88
N LEU A 115 12.10 -25.43 -11.88
CA LEU A 115 10.84 -24.70 -11.96
C LEU A 115 9.63 -25.65 -11.88
N VAL A 116 9.67 -26.76 -12.63
CA VAL A 116 8.67 -27.85 -12.54
C VAL A 116 8.52 -28.30 -11.09
N GLN A 117 9.62 -28.65 -10.41
CA GLN A 117 9.56 -29.12 -9.01
C GLN A 117 8.98 -28.08 -8.06
N ILE A 118 9.27 -26.79 -8.28
CA ILE A 118 8.71 -25.69 -7.51
C ILE A 118 7.20 -25.60 -7.74
N PHE A 119 6.74 -25.55 -9.00
CA PHE A 119 5.33 -25.46 -9.32
C PHE A 119 4.51 -26.63 -8.76
N LYS A 120 5.07 -27.85 -8.80
CA LYS A 120 4.49 -29.01 -8.13
C LYS A 120 4.30 -28.79 -6.63
N LYS A 121 5.33 -28.29 -5.93
CA LYS A 121 5.28 -28.03 -4.48
C LYS A 121 4.32 -26.88 -4.11
N LEU A 122 4.15 -25.91 -5.01
CA LEU A 122 3.25 -24.77 -4.82
C LEU A 122 1.79 -25.10 -5.19
N GLY A 123 1.51 -26.26 -5.79
CA GLY A 123 0.18 -26.58 -6.31
C GLY A 123 -0.21 -25.78 -7.56
N LEU A 124 0.77 -25.22 -8.28
CA LEU A 124 0.59 -24.45 -9.52
C LEU A 124 0.68 -25.38 -10.73
N LEU A 125 -0.37 -26.17 -10.89
CA LEU A 125 -0.35 -27.39 -11.70
C LEU A 125 -0.21 -27.09 -13.20
N GLU A 126 -0.97 -26.11 -13.69
CA GLU A 126 -0.95 -25.66 -15.08
C GLU A 126 0.44 -25.15 -15.48
N PHE A 127 1.09 -24.36 -14.64
CA PHE A 127 2.45 -23.87 -14.87
C PHE A 127 3.49 -24.99 -14.88
N ALA A 128 3.32 -26.04 -14.06
CA ALA A 128 4.17 -27.22 -14.13
C ALA A 128 4.02 -27.98 -15.45
N VAL A 129 2.80 -28.04 -16.02
CA VAL A 129 2.53 -28.64 -17.33
C VAL A 129 3.21 -27.82 -18.43
N TYR A 130 3.00 -26.50 -18.47
CA TYR A 130 3.67 -25.63 -19.45
C TYR A 130 5.20 -25.75 -19.40
N SER A 131 5.77 -25.89 -18.20
CA SER A 131 7.22 -26.10 -18.04
C SER A 131 7.69 -27.46 -18.57
N PHE A 132 6.86 -28.52 -18.48
CA PHE A 132 7.15 -29.80 -19.11
C PHE A 132 7.04 -29.74 -20.63
N GLU A 133 6.03 -29.03 -21.15
CA GLU A 133 5.85 -28.81 -22.59
C GLU A 133 7.07 -28.09 -23.17
N GLU A 134 7.59 -27.06 -22.49
CA GLU A 134 8.81 -26.37 -22.90
C GLU A 134 10.03 -27.32 -22.94
N LEU A 135 10.20 -28.21 -21.94
CA LEU A 135 11.27 -29.22 -21.96
C LEU A 135 11.15 -30.20 -23.13
N ILE A 136 9.92 -30.59 -23.47
CA ILE A 136 9.63 -31.48 -24.60
C ILE A 136 9.95 -30.77 -25.91
N ASP A 137 9.51 -29.52 -26.07
CA ASP A 137 9.74 -28.72 -27.28
C ASP A 137 11.22 -28.42 -27.49
N MET A 138 11.96 -28.09 -26.42
CA MET A 138 13.42 -27.96 -26.47
C MET A 138 14.10 -29.27 -26.93
N ALA A 139 13.63 -30.43 -26.45
CA ALA A 139 14.16 -31.72 -26.89
C ALA A 139 13.79 -32.10 -28.32
N LYS A 140 12.58 -31.75 -28.77
CA LYS A 140 12.15 -31.92 -30.17
C LYS A 140 12.93 -31.00 -31.12
N LEU A 141 13.20 -29.77 -30.70
CA LEU A 141 14.02 -28.83 -31.48
C LEU A 141 15.45 -29.35 -31.63
N ASP A 142 16.07 -29.83 -30.54
CA ASP A 142 17.40 -30.44 -30.58
C ASP A 142 17.43 -31.67 -31.52
N LEU A 143 16.34 -32.45 -31.55
CA LEU A 143 16.19 -33.62 -32.45
C LEU A 143 16.14 -33.20 -33.92
N LEU A 144 15.39 -32.14 -34.22
CA LEU A 144 15.28 -31.56 -35.57
C LEU A 144 16.63 -31.03 -36.05
N ILE A 145 17.34 -30.27 -35.21
CA ILE A 145 18.66 -29.71 -35.52
C ILE A 145 19.72 -30.81 -35.66
N SER A 146 19.63 -31.88 -34.86
CA SER A 146 20.62 -32.98 -34.86
C SER A 146 20.34 -34.08 -35.88
N SER A 147 19.35 -33.90 -36.75
CA SER A 147 18.95 -34.88 -37.79
C SER A 147 20.06 -35.23 -38.79
N GLU A 148 21.11 -34.41 -38.88
CA GLU A 148 22.31 -34.66 -39.68
C GLU A 148 23.37 -35.58 -39.00
N ASN A 149 23.17 -35.94 -37.72
CA ASN A 149 24.14 -36.72 -36.95
C ASN A 149 23.47 -37.95 -36.30
N GLU A 150 23.35 -39.03 -37.08
CA GLU A 150 22.61 -40.27 -36.75
C GLU A 150 22.96 -40.87 -35.37
N ALA A 151 24.19 -40.68 -34.88
CA ALA A 151 24.63 -41.19 -33.58
C ALA A 151 23.99 -40.48 -32.37
N LYS A 152 23.49 -39.24 -32.53
CA LYS A 152 22.89 -38.45 -31.43
C LYS A 152 21.36 -38.61 -31.35
N VAL A 153 20.72 -38.98 -32.45
CA VAL A 153 19.26 -39.10 -32.58
C VAL A 153 18.63 -40.02 -31.53
N PRO A 154 19.15 -41.24 -31.25
CA PRO A 154 18.55 -42.14 -30.25
C PRO A 154 18.55 -41.56 -28.83
N ARG A 155 19.62 -40.84 -28.46
CA ARG A 155 19.76 -40.23 -27.12
C ARG A 155 18.78 -39.07 -26.92
N ILE A 156 18.57 -38.26 -27.95
CA ILE A 156 17.63 -37.14 -27.89
C ILE A 156 16.18 -37.65 -27.87
N GLN A 157 15.87 -38.70 -28.65
CA GLN A 157 14.56 -39.34 -28.62
C GLN A 157 14.24 -39.95 -27.25
N GLU A 158 15.21 -40.59 -26.59
CA GLU A 158 15.05 -41.08 -25.22
C GLU A 158 14.74 -39.93 -24.25
N ARG A 159 15.36 -38.76 -24.46
CA ARG A 159 15.10 -37.55 -23.66
C ARG A 159 13.65 -37.05 -23.82
N VAL A 160 13.14 -37.00 -25.06
CA VAL A 160 11.73 -36.63 -25.34
C VAL A 160 10.78 -37.60 -24.64
N ASN A 161 10.96 -38.90 -24.85
CA ASN A 161 10.10 -39.95 -24.27
C ASN A 161 10.10 -39.89 -22.74
N ARG A 162 11.23 -39.54 -22.13
CA ARG A 162 11.35 -39.37 -20.68
C ARG A 162 10.48 -38.23 -20.16
N TYR A 163 10.52 -37.06 -20.80
CA TYR A 163 9.69 -35.91 -20.38
C TYR A 163 8.20 -36.15 -20.62
N GLU A 164 7.82 -36.77 -21.74
CA GLU A 164 6.43 -37.15 -21.99
C GLU A 164 5.93 -38.17 -20.95
N SER A 165 6.77 -39.14 -20.56
CA SER A 165 6.43 -40.08 -19.49
C SER A 165 6.29 -39.40 -18.13
N GLU A 166 7.17 -38.46 -17.79
CA GLU A 166 7.10 -37.70 -16.53
C GLU A 166 5.86 -36.79 -16.47
N LEU A 167 5.50 -36.15 -17.58
CA LEU A 167 4.29 -35.35 -17.72
C LEU A 167 3.03 -36.23 -17.54
N ASN A 168 2.97 -37.37 -18.22
CA ASN A 168 1.82 -38.28 -18.09
C ASN A 168 1.65 -38.81 -16.66
N LYS A 169 2.75 -39.22 -16.00
CA LYS A 169 2.72 -39.59 -14.57
C LYS A 169 2.21 -38.45 -13.69
N TYR A 170 2.59 -37.22 -14.01
CA TYR A 170 2.16 -36.05 -13.27
C TYR A 170 0.66 -35.76 -13.44
N LEU A 171 0.14 -35.85 -14.66
CA LEU A 171 -1.29 -35.72 -14.97
C LEU A 171 -2.12 -36.82 -14.30
N ASP A 172 -1.61 -38.05 -14.26
CA ASP A 172 -2.25 -39.18 -13.57
C ASP A 172 -2.31 -38.99 -12.05
N CYS A 173 -1.24 -38.47 -11.43
CA CYS A 173 -1.22 -38.13 -10.01
C CYS A 173 -2.16 -36.98 -9.69
N PHE A 174 -2.24 -35.98 -10.58
CA PHE A 174 -3.14 -34.84 -10.45
C PHE A 174 -4.60 -35.27 -10.47
N GLY A 175 -5.01 -36.14 -11.40
CA GLY A 175 -6.38 -36.67 -11.48
C GLY A 175 -6.85 -37.44 -10.24
N LYS A 176 -5.93 -37.82 -9.35
CA LYS A 176 -6.20 -38.56 -8.09
C LYS A 176 -6.19 -37.68 -6.83
N GLY A 177 -5.99 -36.37 -6.96
CA GLY A 177 -6.06 -35.42 -5.83
C GLY A 177 -4.93 -35.53 -4.80
N GLY A 178 -3.80 -36.17 -5.12
CA GLY A 178 -2.77 -36.56 -4.17
C GLY A 178 -1.61 -35.58 -3.95
N MET A 179 -1.80 -34.26 -4.03
CA MET A 179 -0.70 -33.31 -3.79
C MET A 179 -0.84 -32.56 -2.46
N GLU A 180 0.12 -32.78 -1.57
CA GLU A 180 0.31 -31.97 -0.36
C GLU A 180 0.81 -30.58 -0.75
N ILE A 181 -0.02 -29.56 -0.51
CA ILE A 181 0.37 -28.17 -0.64
C ILE A 181 1.14 -27.79 0.62
N ILE A 182 2.42 -27.41 0.47
CA ILE A 182 3.21 -26.91 1.60
C ILE A 182 2.65 -25.55 2.00
N LYS A 183 2.01 -25.48 3.17
CA LYS A 183 1.68 -24.21 3.81
C LYS A 183 2.98 -23.60 4.34
N THR A 184 3.47 -22.55 3.69
CA THR A 184 4.60 -21.76 4.18
C THR A 184 4.19 -21.05 5.47
N LYS A 185 4.88 -21.35 6.58
CA LYS A 185 4.73 -20.58 7.82
C LYS A 185 5.32 -19.19 7.61
N PHE A 186 4.50 -18.15 7.69
CA PHE A 186 4.95 -16.77 7.53
C PHE A 186 5.45 -16.20 8.85
N THR A 187 6.65 -15.61 8.81
CA THR A 187 7.25 -14.89 9.94
C THR A 187 6.50 -13.58 10.19
N PRO A 188 6.15 -13.20 11.44
CA PRO A 188 5.57 -11.90 11.78
C PRO A 188 6.41 -10.70 11.32
N ILE A 189 5.77 -9.59 10.96
CA ILE A 189 6.46 -8.40 10.40
C ILE A 189 7.54 -7.85 11.35
N HIS A 190 7.24 -7.80 12.66
CA HIS A 190 8.22 -7.31 13.64
C HIS A 190 9.46 -8.21 13.70
N GLU A 191 9.30 -9.54 13.65
CA GLU A 191 10.42 -10.49 13.59
C GLU A 191 11.20 -10.37 12.26
N GLN A 192 10.52 -10.17 11.12
CA GLN A 192 11.18 -9.93 9.84
C GLN A 192 12.03 -8.65 9.89
N ALA A 193 11.49 -7.57 10.47
CA ALA A 193 12.16 -6.29 10.62
C ALA A 193 13.38 -6.40 11.56
N GLU A 194 13.25 -7.08 12.69
CA GLU A 194 14.37 -7.35 13.62
C GLU A 194 15.46 -8.19 12.96
N ALA A 195 15.08 -9.23 12.21
CA ALA A 195 16.03 -10.04 11.45
C ALA A 195 16.77 -9.20 10.40
N TYR A 196 16.06 -8.34 9.66
CA TYR A 196 16.68 -7.44 8.69
C TYR A 196 17.67 -6.46 9.34
N ILE A 197 17.29 -5.83 10.46
CA ILE A 197 18.16 -4.90 11.21
C ILE A 197 19.39 -5.63 11.76
N LYS A 198 19.22 -6.88 12.24
CA LYS A 198 20.31 -7.69 12.80
C LYS A 198 21.46 -7.92 11.81
N PHE A 199 21.17 -7.96 10.51
CA PHE A 199 22.16 -8.11 9.44
C PHE A 199 22.50 -6.76 8.79
N ASP A 200 22.55 -5.68 9.58
CA ASP A 200 22.89 -4.31 9.15
C ASP A 200 21.94 -3.69 8.10
N GLY A 201 20.75 -4.29 7.92
CA GLY A 201 19.70 -3.74 7.10
C GLY A 201 19.18 -2.41 7.64
N ARG A 202 19.18 -1.38 6.80
CA ARG A 202 18.69 -0.05 7.17
C ARG A 202 17.20 0.08 6.83
N LEU A 203 16.36 0.15 7.87
CA LEU A 203 14.98 0.61 7.71
C LEU A 203 14.95 2.14 7.76
N ASN A 204 14.08 2.76 6.95
CA ASN A 204 13.85 4.20 6.98
C ASN A 204 13.30 4.66 8.33
N ASP A 205 13.39 5.95 8.60
CA ASP A 205 12.91 6.54 9.85
C ASP A 205 11.41 6.33 10.05
N PHE A 206 10.64 6.49 8.98
CA PHE A 206 9.28 5.97 8.90
C PHE A 206 9.27 4.62 8.19
N SER A 207 9.02 3.56 8.97
CA SER A 207 8.99 2.17 8.52
C SER A 207 7.86 1.42 9.22
N LEU A 208 7.09 0.64 8.46
CA LEU A 208 6.10 -0.28 9.00
C LEU A 208 6.75 -1.30 9.95
N GLY A 209 7.93 -1.80 9.60
CA GLY A 209 8.70 -2.71 10.43
C GLY A 209 9.04 -2.10 11.79
N ARG A 210 9.59 -0.88 11.82
CA ARG A 210 9.87 -0.13 13.06
C ARG A 210 8.60 0.11 13.88
N CYS A 211 7.50 0.53 13.23
CA CYS A 211 6.21 0.72 13.89
C CYS A 211 5.70 -0.58 14.53
N CYS A 212 5.85 -1.72 13.86
CA CYS A 212 5.44 -3.02 14.40
C CYS A 212 6.29 -3.43 15.63
N ILE A 213 7.60 -3.24 15.59
CA ILE A 213 8.51 -3.53 16.73
C ILE A 213 8.10 -2.70 17.95
N VAL A 214 7.94 -1.39 17.77
CA VAL A 214 7.57 -0.47 18.86
C VAL A 214 6.19 -0.83 19.42
N THR A 215 5.21 -1.08 18.54
CA THR A 215 3.84 -1.43 18.95
C THR A 215 3.83 -2.76 19.70
N LYS A 216 4.53 -3.80 19.20
CA LYS A 216 4.58 -5.11 19.84
C LYS A 216 5.20 -5.02 21.23
N LYS A 217 6.33 -4.31 21.37
CA LYS A 217 6.96 -4.06 22.66
C LYS A 217 6.01 -3.39 23.66
N LEU A 218 5.26 -2.37 23.24
CA LEU A 218 4.29 -1.68 24.11
C LEU A 218 3.12 -2.60 24.53
N VAL A 219 2.65 -3.46 23.62
CA VAL A 219 1.61 -4.45 23.93
C VAL A 219 2.15 -5.48 24.93
N ASP A 220 3.37 -5.98 24.75
CA ASP A 220 3.99 -6.95 25.65
C ASP A 220 4.20 -6.38 27.06
N GLU A 221 4.70 -5.14 27.15
CA GLU A 221 4.83 -4.41 28.42
C GLU A 221 3.47 -4.20 29.12
N ALA A 222 2.40 -3.93 28.35
CA ALA A 222 1.04 -3.84 28.88
C ALA A 222 0.57 -5.18 29.45
N VAL A 223 0.74 -6.27 28.70
CA VAL A 223 0.31 -7.61 29.14
C VAL A 223 1.09 -8.06 30.38
N GLU A 224 2.40 -7.83 30.41
CA GLU A 224 3.23 -8.08 31.59
C GLU A 224 2.74 -7.27 32.80
N GLY A 225 2.48 -5.97 32.62
CA GLY A 225 1.95 -5.10 33.65
C GLY A 225 0.59 -5.56 34.20
N LEU A 226 -0.31 -6.06 33.34
CA LEU A 226 -1.59 -6.63 33.75
C LEU A 226 -1.43 -7.93 34.55
N ASN A 227 -0.52 -8.82 34.12
CA ASN A 227 -0.23 -10.06 34.85
C ASN A 227 0.39 -9.78 36.23
N LEU A 228 1.28 -8.78 36.32
CA LEU A 228 1.86 -8.33 37.59
C LEU A 228 0.81 -7.71 38.52
N TRP A 229 -0.11 -6.90 37.98
CA TRP A 229 -1.23 -6.35 38.74
C TRP A 229 -2.11 -7.46 39.35
N LYS A 230 -2.48 -8.46 38.54
CA LYS A 230 -3.35 -9.56 38.96
C LYS A 230 -2.70 -10.43 40.03
N SER A 231 -1.37 -10.60 39.98
CA SER A 231 -0.62 -11.40 40.94
C SER A 231 -0.27 -10.67 42.24
N ASN A 232 -0.04 -9.35 42.19
CA ASN A 232 0.40 -8.54 43.34
C ASN A 232 -0.46 -7.27 43.53
N SER A 233 -1.68 -7.43 44.05
CA SER A 233 -2.63 -6.32 44.26
C SER A 233 -2.20 -5.25 45.29
N LYS A 234 -1.16 -5.50 46.09
CA LYS A 234 -0.79 -4.65 47.24
C LYS A 234 0.37 -3.66 47.00
N ASN A 235 1.20 -3.84 45.97
CA ASN A 235 2.35 -2.96 45.67
C ASN A 235 2.26 -2.41 44.25
N PHE A 236 1.32 -1.50 44.02
CA PHE A 236 1.09 -0.91 42.71
C PHE A 236 2.07 0.26 42.45
N HIS A 237 3.32 -0.07 42.09
CA HIS A 237 4.32 0.89 41.61
C HIS A 237 4.81 0.59 40.18
N THR A 238 4.19 -0.38 39.50
CA THR A 238 4.53 -0.75 38.11
C THR A 238 3.83 0.17 37.10
N SER A 239 4.42 0.29 35.90
CA SER A 239 3.92 1.14 34.80
C SER A 239 2.44 0.89 34.48
N ASP A 240 1.66 1.95 34.28
CA ASP A 240 0.23 1.90 33.90
C ASP A 240 0.04 1.10 32.60
N PRO A 241 -0.57 -0.11 32.65
CA PRO A 241 -0.74 -0.95 31.47
C PRO A 241 -1.67 -0.31 30.43
N LEU A 242 -2.69 0.43 30.85
CA LEU A 242 -3.61 1.10 29.92
C LEU A 242 -2.93 2.24 29.18
N HIS A 243 -1.99 2.94 29.81
CA HIS A 243 -1.18 3.96 29.13
C HIS A 243 -0.31 3.33 28.02
N LYS A 244 0.24 2.12 28.25
CA LYS A 244 1.02 1.38 27.25
C LYS A 244 0.16 0.95 26.07
N ILE A 245 -1.02 0.38 26.32
CA ILE A 245 -2.01 0.07 25.28
C ILE A 245 -2.35 1.35 24.50
N PHE A 246 -2.77 2.40 25.20
CA PHE A 246 -3.15 3.68 24.58
C PHE A 246 -2.03 4.28 23.72
N THR A 247 -0.78 4.19 24.17
CA THR A 247 0.39 4.66 23.42
C THR A 247 0.62 3.82 22.17
N ALA A 248 0.45 2.50 22.25
CA ALA A 248 0.53 1.60 21.10
C ALA A 248 -0.50 1.96 20.02
N LEU A 249 -1.73 2.33 20.42
CA LEU A 249 -2.80 2.73 19.47
C LEU A 249 -2.44 3.96 18.64
N LYS A 250 -1.59 4.87 19.16
CA LYS A 250 -1.18 6.07 18.41
C LYS A 250 -0.33 5.74 17.18
N TYR A 251 0.26 4.55 17.10
CA TYR A 251 1.06 4.10 15.95
C TYR A 251 0.24 3.39 14.87
N LEU A 252 -1.04 3.09 15.13
CA LEU A 252 -1.94 2.43 14.17
C LEU A 252 -1.33 1.18 13.52
N GLY A 253 -0.58 0.39 14.30
CA GLY A 253 0.07 -0.83 13.83
C GLY A 253 -0.92 -1.90 13.37
N PRO A 254 -0.46 -2.94 12.66
CA PRO A 254 -1.31 -4.05 12.22
C PRO A 254 -2.01 -4.76 13.38
N LEU A 255 -3.24 -5.22 13.15
CA LEU A 255 -4.10 -5.80 14.20
C LEU A 255 -3.50 -7.05 14.85
N TYR A 256 -2.73 -7.85 14.11
CA TYR A 256 -2.10 -9.06 14.65
C TYR A 256 -1.19 -8.76 15.86
N VAL A 257 -0.62 -7.55 15.94
CA VAL A 257 0.24 -7.12 17.05
C VAL A 257 -0.56 -6.99 18.35
N PHE A 258 -1.87 -6.75 18.25
CA PHE A 258 -2.78 -6.54 19.36
C PHE A 258 -3.61 -7.78 19.73
N GLU A 259 -3.47 -8.91 19.01
CA GLU A 259 -4.24 -10.15 19.26
C GLU A 259 -4.11 -10.65 20.71
N GLU A 260 -2.97 -10.41 21.36
CA GLU A 260 -2.80 -10.80 22.76
C GLU A 260 -3.73 -10.02 23.71
N LEU A 261 -4.07 -8.77 23.38
CA LEU A 261 -5.02 -7.97 24.16
C LEU A 261 -6.43 -8.56 24.10
N LYS A 262 -6.80 -9.16 22.96
CA LYS A 262 -8.09 -9.86 22.80
C LYS A 262 -8.21 -11.01 23.80
N ASN A 263 -7.15 -11.79 23.95
CA ASN A 263 -7.08 -12.89 24.92
C ASN A 263 -7.05 -12.43 26.39
N LYS A 264 -6.82 -11.13 26.63
CA LYS A 264 -6.73 -10.51 27.97
C LYS A 264 -7.85 -9.51 28.22
N GLU A 265 -8.90 -9.49 27.39
CA GLU A 265 -10.00 -8.52 27.48
C GLU A 265 -10.63 -8.47 28.87
N ASP A 266 -10.93 -9.63 29.47
CA ASP A 266 -11.50 -9.71 30.82
C ASP A 266 -10.62 -9.02 31.87
N MET A 267 -9.31 -9.24 31.80
CA MET A 267 -8.35 -8.64 32.72
C MET A 267 -8.22 -7.12 32.53
N ILE A 268 -8.32 -6.65 31.28
CA ILE A 268 -8.34 -5.22 30.96
C ILE A 268 -9.62 -4.57 31.52
N ASN A 269 -10.78 -5.22 31.34
CA ASN A 269 -12.06 -4.75 31.86
C ASN A 269 -12.06 -4.69 33.39
N GLU A 270 -11.53 -5.72 34.06
CA GLU A 270 -11.34 -5.72 35.52
C GLU A 270 -10.42 -4.57 35.97
N PHE A 271 -9.33 -4.31 35.24
CA PHE A 271 -8.41 -3.20 35.56
C PHE A 271 -9.09 -1.84 35.43
N ILE A 272 -9.87 -1.64 34.35
CA ILE A 272 -10.66 -0.42 34.14
C ILE A 272 -11.68 -0.24 35.26
N ASN A 273 -12.40 -1.30 35.65
CA ASN A 273 -13.36 -1.24 36.76
C ASN A 273 -12.68 -0.88 38.08
N PHE A 274 -11.50 -1.42 38.35
CA PHE A 274 -10.69 -1.05 39.51
C PHE A 274 -10.26 0.44 39.51
N GLU A 275 -9.96 1.02 38.34
CA GLU A 275 -9.71 2.47 38.23
C GLU A 275 -11.00 3.29 38.41
N ILE A 276 -12.15 2.81 37.92
CA ILE A 276 -13.47 3.46 38.09
C ILE A 276 -13.91 3.47 39.55
N ASP A 277 -13.71 2.37 40.30
CA ASP A 277 -14.09 2.26 41.71
C ASP A 277 -13.38 3.31 42.59
N ARG A 278 -12.21 3.80 42.15
CA ARG A 278 -11.45 4.88 42.79
C ARG A 278 -11.95 6.29 42.42
N HIS A 279 -12.79 6.38 41.40
CA HIS A 279 -13.33 7.61 40.83
C HIS A 279 -14.85 7.46 40.64
N PRO A 280 -15.66 7.45 41.73
CA PRO A 280 -17.11 7.29 41.66
C PRO A 280 -17.82 8.40 40.85
N GLU A 281 -17.10 9.46 40.54
CA GLU A 281 -17.48 10.52 39.62
C GLU A 281 -17.65 10.07 38.16
N ILE A 282 -17.03 8.96 37.77
CA ILE A 282 -17.04 8.45 36.40
C ILE A 282 -18.25 7.56 36.21
N ASP A 283 -19.18 7.99 35.35
CA ASP A 283 -20.31 7.18 34.91
C ASP A 283 -20.41 7.22 33.38
N TYR A 284 -20.13 6.08 32.75
CA TYR A 284 -20.16 5.92 31.30
C TYR A 284 -21.56 5.69 30.73
N SER A 285 -22.57 5.44 31.58
CA SER A 285 -23.96 5.32 31.13
C SER A 285 -24.58 6.67 30.78
N ILE A 286 -23.96 7.78 31.21
CA ILE A 286 -24.46 9.14 31.00
C ILE A 286 -24.07 9.66 29.60
N ASP A 287 -24.97 10.44 29.00
CA ASP A 287 -24.69 11.19 27.78
C ASP A 287 -23.45 12.11 27.94
N PRO A 288 -22.52 12.15 26.96
CA PRO A 288 -21.25 12.83 27.10
C PRO A 288 -21.39 14.35 27.33
N LYS A 289 -22.43 14.99 26.77
CA LYS A 289 -22.66 16.42 26.99
C LYS A 289 -23.12 16.67 28.44
N THR A 290 -23.89 15.75 29.00
CA THR A 290 -24.37 15.80 30.39
C THR A 290 -23.22 15.57 31.37
N LEU A 291 -22.38 14.57 31.11
CA LEU A 291 -21.17 14.32 31.91
C LEU A 291 -20.24 15.55 31.89
N ALA A 292 -19.97 16.13 30.72
CA ALA A 292 -19.17 17.36 30.62
C ALA A 292 -19.78 18.55 31.38
N LYS A 293 -21.13 18.64 31.47
CA LYS A 293 -21.79 19.65 32.31
C LYS A 293 -21.59 19.39 33.80
N GLN A 294 -21.65 18.14 34.25
CA GLN A 294 -21.41 17.76 35.64
C GLN A 294 -19.95 18.06 36.05
N LEU A 295 -19.00 17.63 35.24
CA LEU A 295 -17.57 17.93 35.41
C LEU A 295 -17.29 19.44 35.48
N HIS A 296 -18.00 20.25 34.69
CA HIS A 296 -17.87 21.71 34.74
C HIS A 296 -18.39 22.31 36.04
N ARG A 297 -19.46 21.75 36.62
CA ARG A 297 -19.94 22.17 37.95
C ARG A 297 -18.92 21.83 39.04
N TRP A 298 -18.18 20.74 38.89
CA TRP A 298 -17.11 20.36 39.82
C TRP A 298 -15.82 21.14 39.65
N ASN A 299 -15.60 21.80 38.51
CA ASN A 299 -14.45 22.68 38.32
C ASN A 299 -14.38 23.80 39.38
N TYR A 300 -15.52 24.20 39.97
CA TYR A 300 -15.55 25.15 41.07
C TYR A 300 -15.09 24.57 42.42
N LYS A 301 -15.01 23.24 42.54
CA LYS A 301 -14.67 22.50 43.77
C LYS A 301 -13.28 21.85 43.75
N SER A 302 -12.72 21.62 42.56
CA SER A 302 -11.45 20.89 42.37
C SER A 302 -10.42 21.70 41.60
N SER A 303 -9.13 21.38 41.77
CA SER A 303 -8.09 22.02 40.96
C SER A 303 -8.27 21.69 39.47
N SER A 304 -7.94 22.64 38.59
CA SER A 304 -7.99 22.45 37.13
C SER A 304 -7.16 21.24 36.67
N ARG A 305 -6.05 20.96 37.35
CA ARG A 305 -5.18 19.80 37.08
C ARG A 305 -5.85 18.48 37.42
N THR A 306 -6.56 18.39 38.54
CA THR A 306 -7.31 17.19 38.94
C THR A 306 -8.44 16.90 37.95
N LEU A 307 -9.19 17.93 37.54
CA LEU A 307 -10.26 17.78 36.57
C LEU A 307 -9.73 17.35 35.19
N MET A 308 -8.61 17.93 34.75
CA MET A 308 -7.95 17.54 33.51
C MET A 308 -7.49 16.08 33.54
N SER A 309 -6.93 15.63 34.67
CA SER A 309 -6.54 14.23 34.87
C SER A 309 -7.74 13.30 34.79
N LEU A 310 -8.87 13.67 35.40
CA LEU A 310 -10.10 12.89 35.37
C LEU A 310 -10.66 12.77 33.94
N CYS A 311 -10.72 13.87 33.21
CA CYS A 311 -11.11 13.87 31.80
C CYS A 311 -10.16 13.00 30.94
N GLY A 312 -8.86 13.08 31.19
CA GLY A 312 -7.88 12.24 30.51
C GLY A 312 -8.07 10.76 30.80
N LEU A 313 -8.37 10.40 32.04
CA LEU A 313 -8.66 9.03 32.46
C LEU A 313 -9.91 8.47 31.75
N ILE A 314 -10.99 9.24 31.69
CA ILE A 314 -12.23 8.88 30.96
C ILE A 314 -11.92 8.57 29.49
N ILE A 315 -11.14 9.42 28.83
CA ILE A 315 -10.73 9.18 27.43
C ILE A 315 -9.86 7.93 27.32
N LYS A 316 -8.85 7.76 28.18
CA LYS A 316 -7.97 6.58 28.20
C LYS A 316 -8.80 5.28 28.24
N HIS A 317 -9.74 5.18 29.18
CA HIS A 317 -10.62 4.02 29.34
C HIS A 317 -11.49 3.79 28.10
N GLN A 318 -12.22 4.82 27.66
CA GLN A 318 -13.16 4.68 26.53
C GLN A 318 -12.45 4.36 25.22
N VAL A 319 -11.24 4.91 24.98
CA VAL A 319 -10.44 4.58 23.80
C VAL A 319 -10.02 3.12 23.81
N VAL A 320 -9.52 2.62 24.95
CA VAL A 320 -9.13 1.21 25.08
C VAL A 320 -10.34 0.29 24.90
N LEU A 321 -11.47 0.60 25.54
CA LEU A 321 -12.72 -0.19 25.40
C LEU A 321 -13.22 -0.20 23.95
N GLY A 322 -13.27 0.97 23.29
CA GLY A 322 -13.67 1.07 21.89
C GLY A 322 -12.75 0.30 20.96
N PHE A 323 -11.44 0.30 21.25
CA PHE A 323 -10.47 -0.47 20.48
C PHE A 323 -10.58 -1.98 20.70
N LEU A 324 -10.86 -2.45 21.93
CA LEU A 324 -11.12 -3.87 22.18
C LEU A 324 -12.35 -4.36 21.39
N LYS A 325 -13.41 -3.56 21.36
CA LYS A 325 -14.58 -3.85 20.51
C LYS A 325 -14.25 -3.91 19.03
N TYR A 326 -13.37 -3.01 18.57
CA TYR A 326 -12.86 -3.03 17.21
C TYR A 326 -12.02 -4.28 16.90
N LEU A 327 -11.11 -4.69 17.79
CA LEU A 327 -10.33 -5.94 17.65
C LEU A 327 -11.18 -7.22 17.66
N ASN A 328 -12.30 -7.18 18.38
CA ASN A 328 -13.28 -8.25 18.43
C ASN A 328 -14.23 -8.27 17.24
N GLU A 329 -14.00 -7.43 16.23
CA GLU A 329 -14.86 -7.27 15.05
C GLU A 329 -16.30 -6.83 15.42
N GLN A 330 -16.51 -6.31 16.63
CA GLN A 330 -17.77 -5.73 17.11
C GLN A 330 -17.87 -4.26 16.67
N TYR A 331 -17.74 -4.02 15.36
CA TYR A 331 -17.59 -2.67 14.79
C TYR A 331 -18.72 -1.71 15.15
N LYS A 332 -19.97 -2.20 15.24
CA LYS A 332 -21.13 -1.38 15.64
C LYS A 332 -21.08 -0.90 17.09
N GLU A 333 -20.51 -1.70 18.00
CA GLU A 333 -20.31 -1.27 19.39
C GLU A 333 -19.14 -0.28 19.47
N ALA A 334 -18.06 -0.55 18.74
CA ALA A 334 -16.91 0.34 18.63
C ALA A 334 -17.30 1.73 18.09
N THR A 335 -18.15 1.80 17.05
CA THR A 335 -18.63 3.09 16.51
C THR A 335 -19.40 3.90 17.54
N ASN A 336 -20.27 3.26 18.34
CA ASN A 336 -21.00 3.93 19.40
C ASN A 336 -20.06 4.54 20.44
N ILE A 337 -19.03 3.79 20.85
CA ILE A 337 -18.02 4.26 21.81
C ILE A 337 -17.21 5.42 21.21
N PHE A 338 -16.67 5.29 20.00
CA PHE A 338 -15.88 6.36 19.38
C PHE A 338 -16.72 7.62 19.13
N LYS A 339 -17.99 7.48 18.72
CA LYS A 339 -18.93 8.60 18.60
C LYS A 339 -19.20 9.27 19.95
N TRP A 340 -19.34 8.49 21.03
CA TRP A 340 -19.47 9.02 22.40
C TRP A 340 -18.24 9.86 22.76
N ILE A 341 -17.04 9.35 22.49
CA ILE A 341 -15.78 10.04 22.79
C ILE A 341 -15.66 11.36 21.99
N LEU A 342 -15.96 11.35 20.69
CA LEU A 342 -15.89 12.55 19.86
C LEU A 342 -16.90 13.63 20.31
N ASN A 343 -18.11 13.21 20.73
CA ASN A 343 -19.09 14.10 21.33
C ASN A 343 -18.63 14.66 22.67
N PHE A 344 -17.92 13.86 23.48
CA PHE A 344 -17.31 14.29 24.73
C PHE A 344 -16.22 15.34 24.48
N PHE A 345 -15.32 15.13 23.51
CA PHE A 345 -14.35 16.14 23.06
C PHE A 345 -15.01 17.45 22.64
N ALA A 346 -16.08 17.38 21.83
CA ALA A 346 -16.81 18.57 21.40
C ALA A 346 -17.43 19.33 22.59
N ALA A 347 -17.95 18.61 23.59
CA ALA A 347 -18.49 19.21 24.81
C ALA A 347 -17.39 19.83 25.69
N LEU A 348 -16.24 19.16 25.82
CA LEU A 348 -15.07 19.67 26.55
C LEU A 348 -14.51 20.93 25.90
N ASN A 349 -14.31 20.96 24.58
CA ASN A 349 -13.78 22.12 23.87
C ASN A 349 -14.67 23.36 24.02
N LYS A 350 -16.00 23.20 24.13
CA LYS A 350 -16.93 24.31 24.39
C LYS A 350 -16.81 24.87 25.80
N LYS A 351 -16.47 24.05 26.79
CA LYS A 351 -16.52 24.39 28.23
C LYS A 351 -15.15 24.63 28.87
N PHE A 352 -14.10 24.04 28.30
CA PHE A 352 -12.76 23.94 28.88
C PHE A 352 -11.68 24.10 27.81
N LYS A 353 -11.74 25.17 27.02
CA LYS A 353 -10.73 25.47 25.97
C LYS A 353 -9.27 25.41 26.46
N PHE A 354 -9.04 25.62 27.76
CA PHE A 354 -7.70 25.61 28.35
C PHE A 354 -7.12 24.21 28.63
N PHE A 355 -7.91 23.13 28.48
CA PHE A 355 -7.44 21.74 28.62
C PHE A 355 -6.82 21.17 27.35
N THR A 356 -7.19 21.71 26.19
CA THR A 356 -6.75 21.23 24.89
C THR A 356 -5.22 21.21 24.81
N ASN A 357 -4.66 20.07 24.38
CA ASN A 357 -3.21 19.85 24.21
C ASN A 357 -2.34 19.95 25.49
N LYS A 358 -2.92 20.04 26.70
CA LYS A 358 -2.15 20.04 27.97
C LYS A 358 -2.04 18.67 28.63
N ASN A 359 -2.80 17.70 28.14
CA ASN A 359 -2.80 16.33 28.57
C ASN A 359 -2.78 15.45 27.31
N GLU A 360 -1.96 14.41 27.30
CA GLU A 360 -1.80 13.59 26.09
C GLU A 360 -3.10 12.91 25.64
N TYR A 361 -3.95 12.49 26.56
CA TYR A 361 -5.26 11.89 26.27
C TYR A 361 -6.25 12.92 25.71
N LEU A 362 -6.07 14.21 26.04
CA LEU A 362 -6.92 15.31 25.57
C LEU A 362 -6.29 16.09 24.39
N SER A 363 -5.29 15.51 23.74
CA SER A 363 -4.60 16.13 22.61
C SER A 363 -5.38 16.03 21.29
N SER A 364 -5.07 16.91 20.34
CA SER A 364 -5.55 16.83 18.95
C SER A 364 -5.16 15.51 18.29
N VAL A 365 -3.98 14.96 18.63
CA VAL A 365 -3.49 13.65 18.16
C VAL A 365 -4.45 12.54 18.58
N THR A 366 -4.84 12.48 19.86
CA THR A 366 -5.79 11.48 20.36
C THR A 366 -7.13 11.58 19.65
N LYS A 367 -7.67 12.81 19.51
CA LYS A 367 -8.92 13.05 18.78
C LYS A 367 -8.83 12.53 17.34
N ARG A 368 -7.71 12.74 16.66
CA ARG A 368 -7.47 12.26 15.29
C ARG A 368 -7.42 10.73 15.20
N VAL A 369 -6.69 10.08 16.10
CA VAL A 369 -6.64 8.61 16.17
C VAL A 369 -8.04 8.02 16.34
N ILE A 370 -8.86 8.61 17.23
CA ILE A 370 -10.24 8.19 17.43
C ILE A 370 -11.09 8.40 16.17
N SER A 371 -10.94 9.54 15.49
CA SER A 371 -11.66 9.80 14.23
C SER A 371 -11.26 8.83 13.11
N ILE A 372 -9.98 8.46 13.03
CA ILE A 372 -9.49 7.44 12.08
C ILE A 372 -10.09 6.08 12.42
N LEU A 373 -10.01 5.62 13.67
CA LEU A 373 -10.59 4.35 14.12
C LEU A 373 -12.10 4.31 13.90
N PHE A 374 -12.79 5.41 14.17
CA PHE A 374 -14.23 5.57 13.93
C PHE A 374 -14.56 5.37 12.44
N CYS A 375 -13.78 5.99 11.54
CA CYS A 375 -13.94 5.80 10.10
C CYS A 375 -13.61 4.36 9.66
N GLN A 376 -12.59 3.74 10.26
CA GLN A 376 -12.19 2.36 9.97
C GLN A 376 -13.26 1.35 10.36
N CYS A 377 -14.01 1.58 11.44
CA CYS A 377 -15.16 0.72 11.77
C CYS A 377 -16.19 0.66 10.64
N TYR A 378 -16.45 1.78 9.96
CA TYR A 378 -17.38 1.82 8.82
C TYR A 378 -16.79 1.18 7.56
N ASN A 379 -15.49 1.38 7.33
CA ASN A 379 -14.80 0.80 6.18
C ASN A 379 -14.66 -0.72 6.30
N ILE A 380 -14.10 -1.21 7.40
CA ILE A 380 -13.79 -2.63 7.59
C ILE A 380 -15.02 -3.42 8.05
N GLY A 381 -15.89 -2.81 8.85
CA GLY A 381 -17.11 -3.44 9.34
C GLY A 381 -18.28 -3.36 8.38
N GLU A 382 -18.09 -2.81 7.18
CA GLU A 382 -19.10 -2.71 6.11
C GLU A 382 -20.44 -2.15 6.59
N LEU A 383 -20.38 -1.18 7.51
CA LEU A 383 -21.59 -0.61 8.11
C LEU A 383 -22.25 0.39 7.15
N ASP A 384 -23.55 0.25 6.94
CA ASP A 384 -24.34 1.19 6.15
C ASP A 384 -24.22 2.61 6.70
N CYS A 385 -24.08 3.59 5.80
CA CYS A 385 -23.98 5.01 6.12
C CYS A 385 -24.87 5.84 5.23
N SER A 386 -25.55 6.82 5.81
CA SER A 386 -26.18 7.89 5.03
C SER A 386 -25.17 8.94 4.58
N GLU A 387 -25.50 9.70 3.53
CA GLU A 387 -24.72 10.85 3.06
C GLU A 387 -24.44 11.86 4.18
N GLN A 388 -25.46 12.15 5.01
CA GLN A 388 -25.35 13.09 6.12
C GLN A 388 -24.36 12.62 7.20
N GLU A 389 -24.35 11.33 7.50
CA GLU A 389 -23.42 10.75 8.47
C GLU A 389 -21.98 10.81 7.94
N LEU A 390 -21.75 10.45 6.68
CA LEU A 390 -20.45 10.58 6.03
C LEU A 390 -19.95 12.03 6.02
N GLY A 391 -20.83 12.98 5.70
CA GLY A 391 -20.53 14.41 5.77
C GLY A 391 -20.15 14.87 7.19
N CYS A 392 -20.81 14.35 8.22
CA CYS A 392 -20.47 14.62 9.62
C CYS A 392 -19.11 14.03 10.03
N ILE A 393 -18.80 12.80 9.57
CA ILE A 393 -17.50 12.15 9.82
C ILE A 393 -16.39 12.96 9.15
N LEU A 394 -16.57 13.33 7.88
CA LEU A 394 -15.61 14.13 7.13
C LEU A 394 -15.38 15.49 7.80
N SER A 395 -16.45 16.18 8.18
CA SER A 395 -16.36 17.45 8.90
C SER A 395 -15.60 17.31 10.22
N THR A 396 -15.78 16.19 10.93
CA THR A 396 -15.08 15.90 12.18
C THR A 396 -13.58 15.65 11.95
N LEU A 397 -13.22 14.94 10.89
CA LEU A 397 -11.83 14.70 10.49
C LEU A 397 -11.12 16.00 10.07
N VAL A 398 -11.79 16.84 9.27
CA VAL A 398 -11.23 18.10 8.76
C VAL A 398 -11.12 19.16 9.86
N ALA A 399 -12.06 19.22 10.80
CA ALA A 399 -12.05 20.21 11.90
C ALA A 399 -11.03 19.92 13.02
N ILE A 400 -10.05 19.04 12.80
CA ILE A 400 -8.95 18.79 13.75
C ILE A 400 -7.78 19.68 13.36
N ASP A 401 -7.81 20.89 13.91
CA ASP A 401 -6.71 21.85 13.81
C ASP A 401 -5.46 21.32 14.53
N ASP A 402 -4.28 21.87 14.23
CA ASP A 402 -2.95 21.50 14.76
C ASP A 402 -2.39 20.15 14.25
N ILE A 403 -2.25 19.99 12.93
CA ILE A 403 -1.48 18.87 12.35
C ILE A 403 0.01 19.21 12.36
N ASN A 404 0.79 18.58 13.24
CA ASN A 404 2.24 18.54 13.04
C ASN A 404 2.55 17.51 11.94
N ILE A 405 2.70 17.99 10.71
CA ILE A 405 2.89 17.19 9.51
C ILE A 405 4.03 16.17 9.69
N THR A 406 5.18 16.58 10.21
CA THR A 406 6.36 15.71 10.37
C THR A 406 6.09 14.58 11.36
N THR A 407 5.56 14.90 12.55
CA THR A 407 5.29 13.88 13.58
C THR A 407 4.16 12.93 13.16
N GLU A 408 3.13 13.44 12.47
CA GLU A 408 2.02 12.62 11.99
C GLU A 408 2.46 11.70 10.83
N TYR A 409 3.36 12.17 9.96
CA TYR A 409 3.98 11.35 8.92
C TYR A 409 4.81 10.21 9.53
N LEU A 410 5.76 10.51 10.43
CA LEU A 410 6.64 9.52 11.06
C LEU A 410 5.89 8.44 11.86
N SER A 411 4.66 8.73 12.27
CA SER A 411 3.79 7.80 12.99
C SER A 411 2.81 7.02 12.11
N GLY A 412 2.77 7.31 10.81
CA GLY A 412 1.80 6.75 9.86
C GLY A 412 0.38 7.30 9.94
N ARG A 413 0.05 8.10 10.96
CA ARG A 413 -1.29 8.69 11.15
C ARG A 413 -1.70 9.62 10.01
N LEU A 414 -0.75 10.34 9.40
CA LEU A 414 -1.07 11.24 8.29
C LEU A 414 -1.57 10.44 7.07
N SER A 415 -0.93 9.31 6.75
CA SER A 415 -1.40 8.42 5.68
C SER A 415 -2.80 7.86 5.99
N ALA A 416 -3.02 7.37 7.22
CA ALA A 416 -4.30 6.80 7.64
C ALA A 416 -5.44 7.83 7.61
N TYR A 417 -5.14 9.10 7.95
CA TYR A 417 -6.07 10.21 7.82
C TYR A 417 -6.53 10.40 6.37
N PHE A 418 -5.62 10.47 5.41
CA PHE A 418 -5.97 10.64 4.00
C PHE A 418 -6.67 9.40 3.42
N ILE A 419 -6.35 8.19 3.89
CA ILE A 419 -7.10 6.98 3.55
C ILE A 419 -8.55 7.08 4.04
N SER A 420 -8.78 7.51 5.28
CA SER A 420 -10.13 7.73 5.81
C SER A 420 -10.91 8.78 4.99
N CYS A 421 -10.27 9.88 4.60
CA CYS A 421 -10.91 10.87 3.73
C CYS A 421 -11.25 10.30 2.35
N GLY A 422 -10.31 9.58 1.71
CA GLY A 422 -10.53 8.93 0.42
C GLY A 422 -11.68 7.94 0.46
N PHE A 423 -11.76 7.12 1.50
CA PHE A 423 -12.88 6.20 1.72
C PHE A 423 -14.24 6.91 1.82
N ILE A 424 -14.31 8.03 2.54
CA ILE A 424 -15.56 8.79 2.65
C ILE A 424 -15.98 9.35 1.30
N TYR A 425 -15.04 9.90 0.53
CA TYR A 425 -15.31 10.39 -0.83
C TYR A 425 -15.73 9.25 -1.77
N GLU A 426 -15.16 8.05 -1.62
CA GLU A 426 -15.59 6.84 -2.34
C GLU A 426 -17.07 6.56 -2.10
N ARG A 427 -17.46 6.48 -0.82
CA ARG A 427 -18.84 6.18 -0.45
C ARG A 427 -19.79 7.29 -0.88
N LEU A 428 -19.41 8.55 -0.75
CA LEU A 428 -20.22 9.68 -1.22
C LEU A 428 -20.43 9.61 -2.73
N SER A 429 -19.39 9.28 -3.51
CA SER A 429 -19.49 9.16 -4.97
C SER A 429 -20.46 8.06 -5.44
N VAL A 430 -20.65 7.01 -4.61
CA VAL A 430 -21.62 5.92 -4.82
C VAL A 430 -23.01 6.24 -4.27
N ILE A 431 -23.13 7.10 -3.27
CA ILE A 431 -24.47 7.47 -2.77
C ILE A 431 -25.12 8.49 -3.71
N THR A 432 -24.33 9.42 -4.26
CA THR A 432 -24.82 10.49 -5.14
C THR A 432 -24.68 10.19 -6.62
N GLY A 433 -24.13 9.03 -6.98
CA GLY A 433 -24.03 8.60 -8.37
C GLY A 433 -25.38 8.24 -8.99
N THR A 434 -25.38 8.05 -10.31
CA THR A 434 -26.56 7.94 -11.15
C THR A 434 -26.54 6.66 -11.98
N ASN A 435 -27.68 5.99 -12.08
CA ASN A 435 -27.85 4.88 -13.02
C ASN A 435 -27.97 5.40 -14.46
N VAL A 436 -27.26 4.76 -15.39
CA VAL A 436 -27.24 5.07 -16.82
C VAL A 436 -27.70 3.84 -17.59
N MET A 437 -28.70 3.98 -18.44
CA MET A 437 -29.16 2.89 -19.31
C MET A 437 -28.29 2.80 -20.56
N VAL A 438 -27.87 1.58 -20.89
CA VAL A 438 -27.06 1.26 -22.07
C VAL A 438 -27.98 0.58 -23.09
N GLU A 439 -28.19 1.23 -24.23
CA GLU A 439 -29.12 0.80 -25.28
C GLU A 439 -28.38 0.40 -26.57
N ASN A 440 -28.75 -0.72 -27.20
CA ASN A 440 -28.18 -1.12 -28.49
C ASN A 440 -28.56 -0.14 -29.62
N ASP A 441 -28.04 -0.40 -30.83
CA ASP A 441 -28.39 0.35 -32.05
C ASP A 441 -29.90 0.41 -32.33
N GLN A 442 -30.67 -0.53 -31.78
CA GLN A 442 -32.12 -0.66 -31.92
C GLN A 442 -32.89 -0.01 -30.75
N GLN A 443 -32.22 0.74 -29.87
CA GLN A 443 -32.81 1.38 -28.69
C GLN A 443 -33.38 0.40 -27.65
N ILE A 444 -32.89 -0.84 -27.66
CA ILE A 444 -33.24 -1.84 -26.65
C ILE A 444 -32.23 -1.71 -25.51
N VAL A 445 -32.71 -1.45 -24.30
CA VAL A 445 -31.87 -1.45 -23.09
C VAL A 445 -31.26 -2.84 -22.90
N ILE A 446 -29.95 -2.92 -22.97
CA ILE A 446 -29.16 -4.14 -22.83
C ILE A 446 -28.77 -4.32 -21.38
N THR A 447 -28.38 -3.24 -20.73
CA THR A 447 -27.94 -3.23 -19.33
C THR A 447 -28.08 -1.85 -18.71
N THR A 448 -27.97 -1.79 -17.39
CA THR A 448 -27.91 -0.55 -16.61
C THR A 448 -26.53 -0.50 -15.98
N CYS A 449 -25.79 0.55 -16.25
CA CYS A 449 -24.50 0.80 -15.62
C CYS A 449 -24.63 1.90 -14.56
N TYR A 450 -23.70 1.90 -13.63
CA TYR A 450 -23.61 2.84 -12.55
C TYR A 450 -22.52 3.88 -12.83
N ARG A 451 -22.87 5.15 -12.68
CA ARG A 451 -21.96 6.29 -12.84
C ARG A 451 -21.78 6.98 -11.50
N TYR A 452 -20.54 7.05 -11.06
CA TYR A 452 -20.16 7.70 -9.81
C TYR A 452 -20.21 9.22 -9.96
N ASP A 453 -20.40 9.93 -8.85
CA ASP A 453 -20.30 11.39 -8.85
C ASP A 453 -18.85 11.86 -9.11
N LYS A 454 -18.69 12.64 -10.17
CA LYS A 454 -17.38 13.09 -10.66
C LYS A 454 -16.64 13.99 -9.65
N SER A 455 -17.35 14.82 -8.90
CA SER A 455 -16.74 15.75 -7.94
C SER A 455 -16.13 14.99 -6.78
N TYR A 456 -16.88 14.03 -6.22
CA TYR A 456 -16.38 13.18 -5.15
C TYR A 456 -15.30 12.19 -5.62
N LEU A 457 -15.39 11.67 -6.86
CA LEU A 457 -14.31 10.88 -7.45
C LEU A 457 -13.00 11.67 -7.56
N GLY A 458 -13.05 12.94 -7.99
CA GLY A 458 -11.87 13.79 -8.07
C GLY A 458 -11.18 13.93 -6.71
N GLU A 459 -11.95 14.18 -5.64
CA GLU A 459 -11.40 14.24 -4.29
C GLU A 459 -10.86 12.89 -3.78
N LEU A 460 -11.55 11.78 -4.08
CA LEU A 460 -11.07 10.44 -3.79
C LEU A 460 -9.67 10.20 -4.39
N ILE A 461 -9.50 10.50 -5.67
CA ILE A 461 -8.22 10.32 -6.38
C ILE A 461 -7.14 11.12 -5.67
N ARG A 462 -7.38 12.42 -5.40
CA ARG A 462 -6.43 13.28 -4.67
C ARG A 462 -6.06 12.72 -3.31
N LYS A 463 -7.04 12.27 -2.50
CA LYS A 463 -6.75 11.79 -1.14
C LYS A 463 -5.99 10.46 -1.15
N TYR A 464 -6.34 9.52 -2.01
CA TYR A 464 -5.61 8.25 -2.11
C TYR A 464 -4.20 8.42 -2.68
N LEU A 465 -4.02 9.34 -3.62
CA LEU A 465 -2.71 9.69 -4.15
C LEU A 465 -1.81 10.30 -3.06
N ILE A 466 -2.32 11.26 -2.29
CA ILE A 466 -1.58 11.83 -1.14
C ILE A 466 -1.30 10.74 -0.10
N ALA A 467 -2.31 9.95 0.27
CA ALA A 467 -2.15 8.84 1.21
C ALA A 467 -1.06 7.87 0.77
N ALA A 468 -0.99 7.56 -0.52
CA ALA A 468 0.04 6.73 -1.08
C ALA A 468 1.40 7.36 -0.81
N THR A 469 1.66 8.59 -1.26
CA THR A 469 2.97 9.25 -1.03
C THR A 469 3.35 9.38 0.45
N LEU A 470 2.41 9.28 1.38
CA LEU A 470 2.65 9.36 2.82
C LEU A 470 2.86 8.01 3.51
N LYS A 471 2.70 6.89 2.82
CA LYS A 471 2.91 5.55 3.38
C LYS A 471 4.40 5.24 3.58
N ALA A 472 4.67 4.28 4.46
CA ALA A 472 6.03 3.84 4.72
C ALA A 472 6.60 3.10 3.50
N HIS A 473 7.88 3.31 3.22
CA HIS A 473 8.60 2.73 2.08
C HIS A 473 8.68 1.20 2.07
N ASP A 474 8.40 0.56 3.20
CA ASP A 474 8.39 -0.89 3.38
C ASP A 474 6.97 -1.44 3.60
N ASP A 475 5.91 -0.64 3.38
CA ASP A 475 4.51 -1.04 3.50
C ASP A 475 3.88 -1.37 2.14
N PRO A 476 3.83 -2.66 1.72
CA PRO A 476 3.26 -3.02 0.42
C PRO A 476 1.73 -2.86 0.36
N SER A 477 1.05 -2.51 1.46
CA SER A 477 -0.37 -2.12 1.39
C SER A 477 -0.61 -0.86 0.56
N PHE A 478 0.44 -0.08 0.28
CA PHE A 478 0.39 1.07 -0.61
C PHE A 478 -0.04 0.72 -2.04
N ILE A 479 0.26 -0.48 -2.55
CA ILE A 479 -0.15 -0.89 -3.92
C ILE A 479 -1.66 -0.86 -4.09
N ILE A 480 -2.39 -1.21 -3.03
CA ILE A 480 -3.85 -1.18 -3.01
C ILE A 480 -4.38 0.25 -3.24
N LEU A 481 -3.67 1.28 -2.77
CA LEU A 481 -4.04 2.67 -3.00
C LEU A 481 -3.89 3.05 -4.48
N TYR A 482 -2.83 2.57 -5.15
CA TYR A 482 -2.65 2.76 -6.60
C TYR A 482 -3.79 2.14 -7.38
N ASP A 483 -4.08 0.87 -7.09
CA ASP A 483 -5.16 0.16 -7.77
C ASP A 483 -6.47 0.97 -7.62
N ARG A 484 -6.80 1.43 -6.40
CA ARG A 484 -8.01 2.24 -6.15
C ARG A 484 -8.05 3.55 -6.92
N PHE A 485 -7.00 4.36 -6.90
CA PHE A 485 -7.07 5.64 -7.61
C PHE A 485 -6.92 5.46 -9.13
N ILE A 486 -6.31 4.36 -9.62
CA ILE A 486 -6.33 3.98 -11.05
C ILE A 486 -7.76 3.64 -11.48
N TRP A 487 -8.50 2.86 -10.68
CA TRP A 487 -9.93 2.62 -10.92
C TRP A 487 -10.73 3.93 -10.83
N GLY A 488 -10.42 4.77 -9.85
CA GLY A 488 -10.98 6.11 -9.72
C GLY A 488 -10.76 6.97 -10.97
N MET A 489 -9.56 6.96 -11.56
CA MET A 489 -9.25 7.68 -12.80
C MET A 489 -10.07 7.15 -13.98
N LEU A 490 -10.20 5.83 -14.12
CA LEU A 490 -11.00 5.19 -15.17
C LEU A 490 -12.49 5.58 -15.08
N LEU A 491 -13.05 5.53 -13.87
CA LEU A 491 -14.45 5.88 -13.60
C LEU A 491 -14.71 7.39 -13.69
N TYR A 492 -13.71 8.21 -13.32
CA TYR A 492 -13.76 9.66 -13.48
C TYR A 492 -13.83 10.06 -14.96
N GLY A 493 -13.05 9.38 -15.80
CA GLY A 493 -13.00 9.62 -17.25
C GLY A 493 -12.35 10.96 -17.61
N GLY A 494 -11.87 11.09 -18.84
CA GLY A 494 -11.26 12.33 -19.32
C GLY A 494 -9.88 12.64 -18.71
N ILE A 495 -9.24 11.71 -18.01
CA ILE A 495 -7.83 11.84 -17.61
C ILE A 495 -6.94 11.67 -18.84
N HIS A 496 -5.88 12.47 -18.91
CA HIS A 496 -4.93 12.36 -20.01
C HIS A 496 -4.20 11.00 -20.01
N LEU A 497 -4.02 10.42 -21.19
CA LEU A 497 -3.45 9.08 -21.36
C LEU A 497 -2.03 8.96 -20.78
N LYS A 498 -1.15 9.95 -20.98
CA LYS A 498 0.20 9.94 -20.38
C LYS A 498 0.15 9.99 -18.85
N THR A 499 -0.77 10.76 -18.27
CA THR A 499 -0.96 10.83 -16.80
C THR A 499 -1.44 9.49 -16.26
N PHE A 500 -2.38 8.85 -16.94
CA PHE A 500 -2.83 7.52 -16.57
C PHE A 500 -1.68 6.50 -16.60
N TRP A 501 -0.85 6.52 -17.65
CA TRP A 501 0.31 5.63 -17.75
C TRP A 501 1.39 5.87 -16.72
N PHE A 502 1.66 7.14 -16.40
CA PHE A 502 2.57 7.50 -15.32
C PHE A 502 2.22 6.74 -14.04
N PHE A 503 0.95 6.76 -13.63
CA PHE A 503 0.52 6.08 -12.42
C PHE A 503 0.53 4.55 -12.50
N VAL A 504 0.23 3.97 -13.67
CA VAL A 504 0.36 2.51 -13.87
C VAL A 504 1.82 2.07 -13.78
N GLN A 505 2.75 2.84 -14.36
CA GLN A 505 4.18 2.55 -14.29
C GLN A 505 4.71 2.71 -12.85
N LEU A 506 4.30 3.76 -12.14
CA LEU A 506 4.61 3.92 -10.71
C LEU A 506 4.15 2.72 -9.88
N ARG A 507 2.89 2.30 -10.08
CA ARG A 507 2.31 1.14 -9.40
C ARG A 507 3.16 -0.11 -9.61
N ASN A 508 3.54 -0.39 -10.86
CA ASN A 508 4.35 -1.56 -11.21
C ASN A 508 5.77 -1.48 -10.65
N TYR A 509 6.38 -0.30 -10.67
CA TYR A 509 7.69 -0.07 -10.05
C TYR A 509 7.68 -0.43 -8.57
N PHE A 510 6.73 0.11 -7.80
CA PHE A 510 6.68 -0.15 -6.37
C PHE A 510 6.40 -1.62 -6.05
N ILE A 511 5.62 -2.34 -6.87
CA ILE A 511 5.46 -3.80 -6.72
C ILE A 511 6.80 -4.51 -6.79
N ILE A 512 7.61 -4.16 -7.80
CA ILE A 512 8.94 -4.73 -7.98
C ILE A 512 9.82 -4.32 -6.80
N GLU A 513 9.76 -3.09 -6.33
CA GLU A 513 10.54 -2.64 -5.18
C GLU A 513 10.21 -3.44 -3.90
N TYR A 514 8.92 -3.59 -3.56
CA TYR A 514 8.49 -4.31 -2.36
C TYR A 514 8.82 -5.81 -2.41
N ASP A 515 8.82 -6.42 -3.59
CA ASP A 515 9.21 -7.81 -3.80
C ASP A 515 10.62 -8.12 -3.24
N TYR A 516 11.54 -7.14 -3.28
CA TYR A 516 12.90 -7.23 -2.73
C TYR A 516 13.11 -6.38 -1.46
N GLY A 517 12.05 -5.72 -0.97
CA GLY A 517 12.09 -4.88 0.23
C GLY A 517 12.27 -5.70 1.51
N PRO A 518 12.44 -5.06 2.69
CA PRO A 518 12.73 -5.76 3.95
C PRO A 518 11.59 -6.65 4.46
N LEU A 519 10.35 -6.36 4.08
CA LEU A 519 9.14 -7.01 4.61
C LEU A 519 8.39 -7.80 3.54
N ASN A 520 7.82 -8.94 3.93
CA ASN A 520 6.89 -9.73 3.13
C ASN A 520 5.56 -9.87 3.88
N LEU A 521 4.46 -9.39 3.31
CA LEU A 521 3.14 -9.49 3.95
C LEU A 521 2.45 -10.81 3.56
N SER A 522 2.10 -11.62 4.56
CA SER A 522 1.20 -12.76 4.33
C SER A 522 -0.25 -12.28 4.18
N LYS A 523 -1.11 -13.08 3.52
CA LYS A 523 -2.56 -12.80 3.44
C LYS A 523 -3.21 -12.68 4.83
N GLU A 524 -2.70 -13.43 5.81
CA GLU A 524 -3.19 -13.45 7.19
C GLU A 524 -2.71 -12.23 8.00
N GLN A 525 -1.52 -11.71 7.67
CA GLN A 525 -0.95 -10.49 8.25
C GLN A 525 -1.35 -9.23 7.49
N LYS A 526 -2.06 -9.36 6.36
CA LYS A 526 -2.49 -8.22 5.55
C LYS A 526 -3.20 -7.24 6.45
N TYR A 527 -2.62 -6.07 6.56
CA TYR A 527 -3.29 -4.91 7.11
C TYR A 527 -4.58 -4.71 6.29
N LYS A 528 -5.73 -5.00 6.90
CA LYS A 528 -7.03 -4.66 6.30
C LYS A 528 -7.13 -3.13 6.30
N THR A 529 -6.53 -2.48 5.31
CA THR A 529 -6.77 -1.06 5.02
C THR A 529 -8.24 -0.85 4.65
N PHE A 530 -8.83 -1.88 4.06
CA PHE A 530 -10.12 -1.91 3.40
C PHE A 530 -10.75 -3.29 3.66
N ALA A 531 -12.08 -3.35 3.79
CA ALA A 531 -12.84 -4.61 3.73
C ALA A 531 -12.63 -5.37 2.40
N ASP A 532 -12.87 -6.68 2.44
CA ASP A 532 -12.60 -7.61 1.33
C ASP A 532 -13.62 -7.45 0.18
N ASP A 533 -14.87 -7.07 0.48
CA ASP A 533 -15.94 -6.85 -0.51
C ASP A 533 -16.01 -5.39 -1.01
N ASN A 534 -14.89 -4.68 -1.01
CA ASN A 534 -14.89 -3.26 -1.31
C ASN A 534 -15.03 -2.92 -2.80
N LEU A 535 -15.88 -1.91 -3.04
CA LEU A 535 -16.35 -1.37 -4.33
C LEU A 535 -15.27 -1.24 -5.40
N MET A 536 -14.16 -0.55 -5.10
CA MET A 536 -13.09 -0.28 -6.08
C MET A 536 -11.88 -1.23 -5.94
N GLN A 537 -12.05 -2.50 -5.60
CA GLN A 537 -10.91 -3.45 -5.52
C GLN A 537 -11.10 -4.74 -6.31
N THR A 538 -12.31 -4.99 -6.83
CA THR A 538 -12.73 -6.33 -7.24
C THR A 538 -13.12 -6.42 -8.71
N TYR A 539 -12.80 -5.41 -9.52
CA TYR A 539 -13.13 -5.42 -10.94
C TYR A 539 -12.42 -6.58 -11.66
N ILE A 540 -13.19 -7.59 -12.06
CA ILE A 540 -12.69 -8.83 -12.67
C ILE A 540 -11.89 -8.53 -13.94
N ASN A 541 -12.36 -7.56 -14.72
CA ASN A 541 -11.76 -7.14 -15.99
C ASN A 541 -10.97 -5.82 -15.88
N GLY A 542 -10.71 -5.31 -14.67
CA GLY A 542 -10.09 -4.00 -14.48
C GLY A 542 -8.76 -3.87 -15.23
N TRP A 543 -7.85 -4.83 -15.03
CA TRP A 543 -6.56 -4.83 -15.72
C TRP A 543 -6.68 -5.11 -17.23
N GLU A 544 -7.67 -5.88 -17.67
CA GLU A 544 -7.93 -6.06 -19.10
C GLU A 544 -8.29 -4.72 -19.77
N VAL A 545 -9.10 -3.90 -19.11
CA VAL A 545 -9.43 -2.54 -19.57
C VAL A 545 -8.18 -1.66 -19.61
N VAL A 546 -7.33 -1.72 -18.58
CA VAL A 546 -6.02 -1.04 -18.59
C VAL A 546 -5.21 -1.46 -19.81
N TYR A 547 -5.03 -2.76 -20.07
CA TYR A 547 -4.27 -3.24 -21.23
C TYR A 547 -4.88 -2.82 -22.58
N LYS A 548 -6.20 -2.77 -22.69
CA LYS A 548 -6.88 -2.24 -23.89
C LYS A 548 -6.58 -0.77 -24.11
N ILE A 549 -6.50 0.03 -23.04
CA ILE A 549 -6.08 1.43 -23.12
C ILE A 549 -4.59 1.50 -23.49
N HIS A 550 -3.75 0.55 -23.06
CA HIS A 550 -2.32 0.52 -23.39
C HIS A 550 -2.08 0.25 -24.86
N ALA A 551 -2.81 -0.72 -25.41
CA ALA A 551 -2.74 -1.04 -26.83
C ALA A 551 -3.07 0.18 -27.72
N LEU A 552 -3.82 1.17 -27.21
CA LEU A 552 -4.02 2.44 -27.92
C LEU A 552 -2.73 3.25 -28.01
N TRP A 553 -2.04 3.41 -26.89
CA TRP A 553 -0.77 4.13 -26.83
C TRP A 553 0.27 3.51 -27.77
N ASP A 554 0.36 2.17 -27.76
CA ASP A 554 1.27 1.44 -28.64
C ASP A 554 0.91 1.57 -30.12
N SER A 555 -0.37 1.83 -30.44
CA SER A 555 -0.84 2.01 -31.81
C SER A 555 -0.59 3.41 -32.38
N LEU A 556 -0.14 4.37 -31.57
CA LEU A 556 0.19 5.73 -31.99
C LEU A 556 1.56 5.77 -32.69
N HIS A 557 1.66 6.57 -33.75
CA HIS A 557 2.94 6.89 -34.38
C HIS A 557 3.78 7.79 -33.48
N GLU A 558 5.11 7.77 -33.62
CA GLU A 558 6.01 8.58 -32.78
C GLU A 558 5.70 10.09 -32.86
N GLU A 559 5.36 10.60 -34.04
CA GLU A 559 4.91 11.99 -34.22
C GLU A 559 3.62 12.30 -33.45
N GLU A 560 2.71 11.33 -33.32
CA GLU A 560 1.49 11.47 -32.51
C GLU A 560 1.83 11.45 -31.02
N LYS A 561 2.81 10.63 -30.58
CA LYS A 561 3.29 10.52 -29.19
C LYS A 561 4.04 11.76 -28.71
N GLU A 562 4.75 12.45 -29.60
CA GLU A 562 5.40 13.73 -29.31
C GLU A 562 4.37 14.85 -29.10
N ASN A 563 3.29 14.85 -29.87
CA ASN A 563 2.29 15.93 -29.88
C ASN A 563 1.05 15.68 -28.99
N VAL A 564 1.07 14.68 -28.10
CA VAL A 564 -0.11 14.22 -27.31
C VAL A 564 -0.71 15.32 -26.41
N TRP A 565 0.10 16.31 -26.02
CA TRP A 565 -0.37 17.44 -25.20
C TRP A 565 -0.79 18.67 -26.01
N ASP A 566 -0.58 18.67 -27.33
CA ASP A 566 -0.85 19.85 -28.15
C ASP A 566 -2.33 19.95 -28.51
N ILE A 567 -3.02 20.78 -27.73
CA ILE A 567 -4.43 21.13 -27.89
C ILE A 567 -4.67 21.81 -29.25
N ASN A 568 -3.69 22.57 -29.75
CA ASN A 568 -3.81 23.32 -31.00
C ASN A 568 -3.69 22.41 -32.23
N ASN A 569 -2.88 21.35 -32.12
CA ASN A 569 -2.77 20.31 -33.15
C ASN A 569 -3.89 19.25 -33.06
N GLY A 570 -4.79 19.37 -32.09
CA GLY A 570 -5.93 18.48 -31.90
C GLY A 570 -5.59 17.14 -31.24
N ASN A 571 -4.31 16.83 -31.01
CA ASN A 571 -3.84 15.51 -30.59
C ASN A 571 -3.98 15.24 -29.10
N THR A 572 -5.11 15.62 -28.48
CA THR A 572 -5.36 15.34 -27.05
C THR A 572 -5.98 13.97 -26.84
N PHE A 573 -5.25 13.06 -26.17
CA PHE A 573 -5.71 11.71 -25.87
C PHE A 573 -6.21 11.63 -24.42
N LEU A 574 -7.53 11.76 -24.26
CA LEU A 574 -8.20 11.56 -22.98
C LEU A 574 -8.77 10.15 -22.89
N ILE A 575 -8.64 9.51 -21.73
CA ILE A 575 -9.28 8.22 -21.49
C ILE A 575 -10.80 8.39 -21.57
N PRO A 576 -11.53 7.47 -22.22
CA PRO A 576 -12.98 7.50 -22.22
C PRO A 576 -13.53 7.32 -20.80
N GLN A 577 -14.75 7.80 -20.57
CA GLN A 577 -15.45 7.49 -19.33
C GLN A 577 -15.83 6.01 -19.30
N ILE A 578 -15.48 5.35 -18.21
CA ILE A 578 -15.82 3.95 -17.95
C ILE A 578 -16.92 3.91 -16.89
N PHE A 579 -17.86 3.00 -17.06
CA PHE A 579 -18.96 2.82 -16.13
C PHE A 579 -18.79 1.52 -15.34
N ASP A 580 -19.36 1.51 -14.15
CA ASP A 580 -19.39 0.33 -13.30
C ASP A 580 -20.64 -0.50 -13.61
N ASN A 581 -20.47 -1.81 -13.74
CA ASN A 581 -21.56 -2.76 -13.76
C ASN A 581 -21.25 -3.89 -12.77
N VAL A 582 -21.56 -3.63 -11.50
CA VAL A 582 -21.36 -4.54 -10.37
C VAL A 582 -19.88 -4.78 -10.07
N ASP A 583 -19.27 -5.72 -10.77
CA ASP A 583 -17.88 -6.17 -10.61
C ASP A 583 -17.10 -6.09 -11.93
N LYS A 584 -17.67 -5.42 -12.92
CA LYS A 584 -17.08 -5.23 -14.24
C LYS A 584 -17.05 -3.77 -14.63
N LEU A 585 -15.93 -3.37 -15.22
CA LEU A 585 -15.79 -2.09 -15.88
C LEU A 585 -16.30 -2.17 -17.31
N VAL A 586 -17.23 -1.29 -17.65
CA VAL A 586 -17.81 -1.18 -18.99
C VAL A 586 -17.19 0.01 -19.70
N LEU A 587 -16.36 -0.29 -20.69
CA LEU A 587 -15.76 0.70 -21.60
C LEU A 587 -16.77 1.10 -22.67
N VAL A 588 -16.96 2.41 -22.86
CA VAL A 588 -17.87 2.96 -23.86
C VAL A 588 -17.09 3.72 -24.93
N ASP A 589 -17.49 3.53 -26.19
CA ASP A 589 -16.79 4.10 -27.36
C ASP A 589 -17.02 5.59 -27.58
N LEU A 590 -18.09 6.16 -27.01
CA LEU A 590 -18.44 7.57 -27.15
C LEU A 590 -18.26 8.29 -25.81
N PHE A 591 -17.69 9.50 -25.86
CA PHE A 591 -17.64 10.36 -24.68
C PHE A 591 -19.04 10.78 -24.26
N TYR A 592 -19.29 10.71 -22.96
CA TYR A 592 -20.53 11.14 -22.34
C TYR A 592 -20.39 12.60 -21.88
N ASP A 593 -21.10 13.53 -22.53
CA ASP A 593 -21.10 14.96 -22.18
C ASP A 593 -22.32 15.32 -21.31
N GLU A 594 -22.12 15.53 -20.02
CA GLU A 594 -23.17 15.84 -19.03
C GLU A 594 -24.11 16.99 -19.42
N ASN A 595 -23.65 17.94 -20.23
CA ASN A 595 -24.38 19.16 -20.60
C ASN A 595 -25.18 19.05 -21.90
N SER A 596 -25.00 17.97 -22.66
CA SER A 596 -25.71 17.80 -23.92
C SER A 596 -27.16 17.33 -23.67
N SER A 597 -28.15 18.05 -24.20
CA SER A 597 -29.55 17.59 -24.25
C SER A 597 -29.76 16.37 -25.17
N TYR A 598 -28.70 15.94 -25.85
CA TYR A 598 -28.60 14.73 -26.68
C TYR A 598 -28.02 13.53 -25.92
N ASN A 599 -28.01 13.58 -24.59
CA ASN A 599 -27.45 12.50 -23.77
C ASN A 599 -28.27 11.21 -23.85
N GLY A 600 -27.63 10.19 -24.41
CA GLY A 600 -27.91 8.79 -24.19
C GLY A 600 -29.06 8.22 -25.02
N LYS A 601 -28.77 7.68 -26.21
CA LYS A 601 -29.66 6.71 -26.90
C LYS A 601 -28.96 5.65 -27.76
N ARG A 602 -27.62 5.61 -27.83
CA ARG A 602 -26.92 4.64 -28.69
C ARG A 602 -25.58 4.22 -28.08
N PHE A 603 -25.61 3.17 -27.27
CA PHE A 603 -24.44 2.50 -26.71
C PHE A 603 -24.49 1.01 -27.06
N VAL A 604 -23.84 0.61 -28.15
CA VAL A 604 -23.95 -0.74 -28.70
C VAL A 604 -23.10 -1.75 -27.93
N PHE A 605 -23.64 -2.49 -26.96
CA PHE A 605 -22.90 -3.63 -26.39
C PHE A 605 -22.60 -4.68 -27.49
N ILE A 606 -21.32 -4.91 -27.83
CA ILE A 606 -20.91 -5.83 -28.91
C ILE A 606 -20.31 -7.13 -28.36
N SER A 607 -19.80 -7.15 -27.12
CA SER A 607 -19.37 -8.35 -26.40
C SER A 607 -19.32 -8.13 -24.89
N ASP A 608 -19.07 -9.20 -24.12
CA ASP A 608 -18.89 -9.19 -22.65
C ASP A 608 -17.94 -8.10 -22.13
N TYR A 609 -17.06 -7.56 -22.98
CA TYR A 609 -16.02 -6.59 -22.63
C TYR A 609 -15.77 -5.47 -23.64
N GLN A 610 -16.60 -5.28 -24.68
CA GLN A 610 -16.32 -4.27 -25.72
C GLN A 610 -17.56 -3.79 -26.51
N ILE A 611 -17.58 -2.48 -26.78
CA ILE A 611 -18.14 -1.85 -27.98
C ILE A 611 -16.91 -1.58 -28.89
N LYS A 612 -17.05 -1.64 -30.23
CA LYS A 612 -15.92 -1.62 -31.19
C LYS A 612 -15.32 -0.23 -31.41
N HIS A 613 -14.04 -0.11 -31.07
CA HIS A 613 -13.08 0.95 -31.44
C HIS A 613 -13.46 1.86 -32.63
N LYS A 614 -13.70 3.13 -32.30
CA LYS A 614 -13.21 4.28 -33.10
C LYS A 614 -12.52 5.30 -32.19
N LEU A 615 -11.43 4.90 -31.54
CA LEU A 615 -10.58 5.81 -30.76
C LEU A 615 -9.63 6.68 -31.63
N LYS A 616 -9.71 6.57 -32.97
CA LYS A 616 -9.03 7.47 -33.92
C LYS A 616 -9.84 8.71 -34.31
N GLY A 617 -10.89 9.04 -33.57
CA GLY A 617 -11.58 10.30 -33.71
C GLY A 617 -11.77 10.90 -32.33
N HIS A 618 -11.04 11.96 -32.04
CA HIS A 618 -11.14 12.81 -30.86
C HIS A 618 -12.49 12.69 -30.14
N ILE A 619 -12.44 12.58 -28.82
CA ILE A 619 -13.51 13.05 -27.98
C ILE A 619 -13.70 14.53 -28.35
N LYS A 620 -14.74 14.84 -29.15
CA LYS A 620 -15.04 16.20 -29.61
C LYS A 620 -15.64 16.99 -28.46
N LEU A 621 -14.80 17.30 -27.48
CA LEU A 621 -15.14 18.18 -26.40
C LEU A 621 -14.85 19.63 -26.79
N PRO A 622 -15.63 20.59 -26.30
CA PRO A 622 -15.23 21.98 -26.25
C PRO A 622 -13.82 22.14 -25.67
N GLY A 623 -13.00 22.99 -26.28
CA GLY A 623 -11.58 23.16 -25.89
C GLY A 623 -11.38 23.57 -24.43
N ASN A 624 -12.35 24.27 -23.82
CA ASN A 624 -12.33 24.59 -22.39
C ASN A 624 -12.48 23.35 -21.50
N ILE A 625 -13.36 22.40 -21.86
CA ILE A 625 -13.53 21.15 -21.12
C ILE A 625 -12.28 20.29 -21.25
N ILE A 626 -11.67 20.26 -22.44
CA ILE A 626 -10.37 19.60 -22.66
C ILE A 626 -9.30 20.23 -21.75
N GLN A 627 -9.21 21.56 -21.72
CA GLN A 627 -8.25 22.28 -20.88
C GLN A 627 -8.42 21.95 -19.40
N GLU A 628 -9.64 21.95 -18.86
CA GLU A 628 -9.92 21.57 -17.47
C GLU A 628 -9.44 20.13 -17.14
N HIS A 629 -9.69 19.20 -18.07
CA HIS A 629 -9.24 17.81 -17.93
C HIS A 629 -7.72 17.68 -17.98
N LEU A 630 -7.04 18.47 -18.80
CA LEU A 630 -5.58 18.49 -18.87
C LEU A 630 -4.97 19.14 -17.63
N GLU A 631 -5.54 20.24 -17.14
CA GLU A 631 -5.13 20.89 -15.90
C GLU A 631 -5.28 19.95 -14.72
N PHE A 632 -6.42 19.26 -14.59
CA PHE A 632 -6.61 18.25 -13.55
C PHE A 632 -5.60 17.09 -13.69
N SER A 633 -5.35 16.62 -14.92
CA SER A 633 -4.37 15.54 -15.16
C SER A 633 -2.95 15.94 -14.77
N LYS A 634 -2.55 17.19 -15.04
CA LYS A 634 -1.25 17.75 -14.60
C LYS A 634 -1.21 17.93 -13.09
N GLU A 635 -2.28 18.44 -12.49
CA GLU A 635 -2.43 18.60 -11.04
C GLU A 635 -2.15 17.28 -10.32
N LEU A 636 -2.65 16.15 -10.81
CA LEU A 636 -2.41 14.84 -10.19
C LEU A 636 -0.91 14.46 -10.18
N ILE A 637 -0.19 14.67 -11.28
CA ILE A 637 1.25 14.38 -11.36
C ILE A 637 2.03 15.29 -10.39
N TYR A 638 1.74 16.59 -10.40
CA TYR A 638 2.41 17.54 -9.50
C TYR A 638 2.10 17.25 -8.03
N LEU A 639 0.83 16.97 -7.70
CA LEU A 639 0.42 16.58 -6.35
C LEU A 639 1.19 15.36 -5.86
N TRP A 640 1.38 14.36 -6.73
CA TRP A 640 2.12 13.16 -6.38
C TRP A 640 3.61 13.47 -6.21
N SER A 641 4.18 14.17 -7.18
CA SER A 641 5.61 14.50 -7.25
C SER A 641 6.06 15.35 -6.06
N ASP A 642 5.34 16.45 -5.79
CA ASP A 642 5.63 17.38 -4.70
C ASP A 642 5.49 16.69 -3.35
N SER A 643 4.43 15.89 -3.19
CA SER A 643 4.21 15.13 -1.95
C SER A 643 5.30 14.08 -1.77
N PHE A 644 5.65 13.32 -2.81
CA PHE A 644 6.68 12.29 -2.74
C PHE A 644 8.06 12.89 -2.40
N ILE A 645 8.50 13.93 -3.12
CA ILE A 645 9.76 14.63 -2.83
C ILE A 645 9.78 15.14 -1.39
N ARG A 646 8.68 15.75 -0.92
CA ARG A 646 8.61 16.34 0.41
C ARG A 646 8.87 15.33 1.54
N TYR A 647 8.40 14.10 1.39
CA TYR A 647 8.48 13.09 2.46
C TYR A 647 9.58 12.05 2.26
N HIS A 648 9.94 11.75 1.01
CA HIS A 648 10.93 10.72 0.66
C HIS A 648 12.23 11.30 0.09
N GLY A 649 12.29 12.63 -0.09
CA GLY A 649 13.49 13.37 -0.47
C GLY A 649 13.75 13.43 -1.97
N LYS A 650 13.93 12.28 -2.61
CA LYS A 650 14.24 12.20 -4.06
C LYS A 650 13.34 11.18 -4.76
N MET A 651 12.89 11.53 -5.96
CA MET A 651 12.21 10.56 -6.85
C MET A 651 13.21 9.56 -7.45
N PRO A 652 12.80 8.30 -7.65
CA PRO A 652 13.51 7.36 -8.51
C PRO A 652 13.83 7.94 -9.90
N ASP A 653 15.03 7.64 -10.43
CA ASP A 653 15.53 8.29 -11.66
C ASP A 653 14.66 8.04 -12.90
N PHE A 654 13.99 6.88 -12.99
CA PHE A 654 13.05 6.62 -14.10
C PHE A 654 11.80 7.50 -14.02
N ILE A 655 11.38 7.90 -12.81
CA ILE A 655 10.23 8.78 -12.59
C ILE A 655 10.63 10.21 -12.93
N LEU A 656 11.85 10.63 -12.60
CA LEU A 656 12.36 11.94 -12.99
C LEU A 656 12.29 12.13 -14.51
N LYS A 657 12.76 11.15 -15.28
CA LYS A 657 12.64 11.17 -16.75
C LYS A 657 11.19 11.27 -17.20
N LEU A 658 10.30 10.49 -16.59
CA LEU A 658 8.87 10.56 -16.92
C LEU A 658 8.30 11.95 -16.62
N VAL A 659 8.64 12.56 -15.48
CA VAL A 659 8.19 13.90 -15.08
C VAL A 659 8.74 14.99 -16.00
N GLU A 660 10.02 14.91 -16.37
CA GLU A 660 10.66 15.81 -17.34
C GLU A 660 9.95 15.77 -18.71
N ASP A 661 9.43 14.61 -19.13
CA ASP A 661 8.64 14.48 -20.36
C ASP A 661 7.23 15.15 -20.28
N PHE A 662 6.83 15.68 -19.12
CA PHE A 662 5.56 16.43 -18.92
C PHE A 662 5.74 17.95 -18.82
N GLU A 663 6.96 18.44 -18.59
CA GLU A 663 7.30 19.89 -18.61
C GLU A 663 7.55 20.38 -20.04
#